data_AF-K5X6P1-F1
#
_entry.id   AF-K5X6P1-F1
#
_cell.length_a   1.000
_cell.length_b   1.000
_cell.length_c   1.000
_cell.angle_alpha   90.00
_cell.angle_beta   90.00
_cell.angle_gamma   90.00
#
_symmetry.space_group_name_H-M   'P 1'
#
loop_
_entity.id
_entity.type
_entity.pdbx_description
1 polymer ?
#
loop_
_entity_poly.entity_id
_entity_poly.type
_entity_poly.pdbx_seq_one_letter_code
_entity_poly.pdbx_strand_id
1 'polypeptide(L)'
;MRLSVCLAALLARPALALSSTITDVLSADPDYEALLRLLQRTRLIPTLNTLPAATLFAPTNDAISKHDLWVHALDDAFVLTDNVNEQLRQQLFYHMLNFSIAQGPAPEHSPPLHTFDTLLYPHKPLDPPSHEPPPHPPWIPIPSGTLGEKSQRLRAVLADENQKGRVAVDAFGKGGADIVKPIVNATNGAVLGISDVLIPPLDLATVVSAQQSLSYFRRIVTPHVIKFLNSTSELTLFLPVDNAWDQLNKYERIYLESEFASDDLSRIFNMHAVAKTGVKWSDSFTPGVNLSTIDGTTLEVVTTTEGTKVSGGDLVHPDIYASNGVLHLVSSLLIPEGALQITPEKYLLALNCTSFVSMLRSVNLTNLIRDTEQKYTILAPQDDVLDVLGDSDLPEKGSPELKKLLQYHFVPGHWTAEKLENGMLLETTLEEEGLKGGKQVVSVDVHHSGKDSKGLQFAGASVIGDPIELDNILVYFLSRPIVPPSDSISTALPSLDLSNFLAALLSSSQSDIIRTTPRTSLLIPYNSAFKRLGLLVSAHLLSTSYKQDLEKVILHHTLSDVEYSSNLVNGSQQTFQTLEGSDIKLERMDNGTVLISPSGGWPGMKSRLVPRDTLTQTGVIHELSDILLPRSVDITIGKLMKAAKGSTMTSLFNRAGFEWILNGTAPPDDWSWPDEKNPGGGIGWTVLCPTDDAFKNHNLTELFANPMRLKSIVMQHIILSPYPKDQHQRLDARHDFEEMYNNQPLVLEDTATYSTLRDNESFYGDIVFKSTGAEEDGTTQFIVGIKDARGTDGSGDWAKVLGWGRSTTSAFPTFEPTQLDSEPAQMGFSTRAGFIGGAAGGVIQIDRLILPYEPPWWISYGAPSVVGFAGMSEQKVSATENIKAFIAGGFGGASAVLVGHPFDLTKTRLQTAAPGVYTGAVDVVKKTLAKDGISGMYRGMVPPLLGVTPIFAVSFWAYDVSKQLIFALTPDRTHPSLSTAELAAAGFLSAVPTTLITAPVERAKVLLQIQGQGGKEVKYKGVTDVLKHLYKEGGMRSIFRGTGATLARDGPGSAAYFASYEVTKKFLTPSGSSPADLNLGAIILAGGTAGVAMWAIAIPPDVLKSRLQSAPNGTYSGFLDCARKTIAADGVGALWKGFGPAMARAFPANAATFLGVEASRKLMDRFF
;
A
#
# COMPACT_ATOMS: atom_id res chain seq x y z
N MET A 1 87.58 -107.30 -0.65
CA MET A 1 87.13 -108.55 -1.29
C MET A 1 86.60 -109.47 -0.20
N ARG A 2 85.28 -109.72 -0.21
CA ARG A 2 84.54 -110.80 0.47
C ARG A 2 84.95 -111.16 1.91
N LEU A 3 84.43 -110.43 2.90
CA LEU A 3 84.18 -110.95 4.26
C LEU A 3 83.36 -109.91 5.03
N SER A 4 82.05 -110.18 5.19
CA SER A 4 81.15 -109.65 6.24
C SER A 4 79.66 -109.96 5.97
N VAL A 5 79.33 -110.64 4.86
CA VAL A 5 77.93 -110.98 4.50
C VAL A 5 77.35 -112.17 5.30
N CYS A 6 78.09 -112.81 6.21
CA CYS A 6 77.59 -114.00 6.94
C CYS A 6 77.44 -113.87 8.47
N LEU A 7 77.56 -112.67 9.08
CA LEU A 7 77.42 -112.53 10.54
C LEU A 7 76.25 -111.65 11.03
N ALA A 8 75.43 -111.09 10.14
CA ALA A 8 74.26 -110.29 10.51
C ALA A 8 72.91 -111.03 10.35
N ALA A 9 72.94 -112.34 10.07
CA ALA A 9 71.75 -113.16 9.80
C ALA A 9 71.20 -113.91 11.03
N LEU A 10 71.59 -113.53 12.26
CA LEU A 10 71.18 -114.22 13.50
C LEU A 10 70.57 -113.32 14.59
N LEU A 11 70.24 -112.07 14.27
CA LEU A 11 69.41 -111.20 15.13
C LEU A 11 68.26 -110.53 14.38
N ALA A 12 67.72 -111.21 13.37
CA ALA A 12 66.42 -110.86 12.79
C ALA A 12 65.30 -111.30 13.74
N ARG A 13 64.92 -110.41 14.67
CA ARG A 13 63.52 -110.37 15.12
C ARG A 13 62.75 -109.54 14.09
N PRO A 14 61.66 -110.04 13.50
CA PRO A 14 60.78 -109.19 12.71
C PRO A 14 60.23 -108.11 13.66
N ALA A 15 60.43 -106.84 13.30
CA ALA A 15 59.70 -105.76 13.95
C ALA A 15 58.21 -106.02 13.71
N LEU A 16 57.50 -106.36 14.78
CA LEU A 16 56.04 -106.24 14.83
C LEU A 16 55.72 -104.82 14.35
N ALA A 17 55.08 -104.69 13.20
CA ALA A 17 54.42 -103.46 12.80
C ALA A 17 53.29 -103.23 13.82
N LEU A 18 53.61 -102.56 14.93
CA LEU A 18 52.63 -102.06 15.88
C LEU A 18 51.72 -101.11 15.09
N SER A 19 50.47 -101.50 14.95
CA SER A 19 49.43 -100.65 14.40
C SER A 19 49.25 -99.45 15.34
N SER A 20 49.93 -98.33 15.09
CA SER A 20 49.79 -97.11 15.86
C SER A 20 48.52 -96.38 15.42
N THR A 21 47.55 -96.29 16.31
CA THR A 21 46.33 -95.49 16.13
C THR A 21 46.66 -94.00 16.19
N ILE A 22 45.73 -93.12 15.76
CA ILE A 22 45.87 -91.66 15.89
C ILE A 22 46.18 -91.26 17.34
N THR A 23 45.56 -91.92 18.33
CA THR A 23 45.85 -91.64 19.75
C THR A 23 47.26 -92.05 20.16
N ASP A 24 47.80 -93.14 19.58
CA ASP A 24 49.19 -93.54 19.81
C ASP A 24 50.16 -92.52 19.19
N VAL A 25 49.84 -92.00 18.00
CA VAL A 25 50.63 -90.94 17.32
C VAL A 25 50.64 -89.64 18.14
N LEU A 26 49.48 -89.22 18.68
CA LEU A 26 49.40 -88.03 19.54
C LEU A 26 50.16 -88.21 20.86
N SER A 27 50.09 -89.39 21.48
CA SER A 27 50.79 -89.65 22.75
C SER A 27 52.31 -89.81 22.61
N ALA A 28 52.79 -90.15 21.41
CA ALA A 28 54.21 -90.30 21.12
C ALA A 28 54.96 -88.96 20.94
N ASP A 29 54.24 -87.87 20.65
CA ASP A 29 54.80 -86.54 20.40
C ASP A 29 54.45 -85.56 21.55
N PRO A 30 55.45 -85.01 22.28
CA PRO A 30 55.19 -84.13 23.43
C PRO A 30 54.44 -82.84 23.04
N ASP A 31 54.49 -82.40 21.78
CA ASP A 31 53.82 -81.18 21.34
C ASP A 31 52.29 -81.31 21.23
N TYR A 32 51.72 -82.50 21.44
CA TYR A 32 50.27 -82.73 21.43
C TYR A 32 49.69 -83.14 22.80
N GLU A 33 50.46 -83.03 23.88
CA GLU A 33 49.99 -83.40 25.23
C GLU A 33 48.74 -82.61 25.64
N ALA A 34 48.70 -81.30 25.37
CA ALA A 34 47.54 -80.46 25.69
C ALA A 34 46.30 -80.87 24.87
N LEU A 35 46.47 -81.19 23.58
CA LEU A 35 45.38 -81.69 22.73
C LEU A 35 44.85 -83.04 23.23
N LEU A 36 45.74 -83.94 23.65
CA LEU A 36 45.36 -85.24 24.18
C LEU A 36 44.55 -85.11 25.47
N ARG A 37 44.89 -84.17 26.35
CA ARG A 37 44.10 -83.85 27.56
C ARG A 37 42.72 -83.29 27.21
N LEU A 38 42.60 -82.45 26.18
CA LEU A 38 41.30 -81.94 25.71
C LEU A 38 40.41 -83.05 25.11
N LEU A 39 40.99 -83.96 24.31
CA LEU A 39 40.29 -85.15 23.80
C LEU A 39 39.91 -86.12 24.94
N GLN A 40 40.80 -86.24 25.94
CA GLN A 40 40.61 -86.66 27.34
C GLN A 40 39.25 -86.23 27.91
N ARG A 41 39.20 -84.92 28.18
CA ARG A 41 38.13 -84.23 28.89
C ARG A 41 36.79 -84.27 28.14
N THR A 42 36.83 -84.14 26.81
CA THR A 42 35.64 -84.17 25.94
C THR A 42 35.13 -85.59 25.62
N ARG A 43 35.86 -86.64 26.05
CA ARG A 43 35.56 -88.06 25.79
C ARG A 43 35.48 -88.42 24.30
N LEU A 44 36.32 -87.80 23.46
CA LEU A 44 36.36 -88.04 22.01
C LEU A 44 37.34 -89.15 21.58
N ILE A 45 38.16 -89.68 22.49
CA ILE A 45 39.06 -90.81 22.21
C ILE A 45 38.33 -92.04 21.65
N PRO A 46 37.20 -92.50 22.24
CA PRO A 46 36.42 -93.60 21.66
C PRO A 46 35.98 -93.29 20.23
N THR A 47 35.56 -92.06 19.95
CA THR A 47 35.16 -91.63 18.60
C THR A 47 36.32 -91.76 17.60
N LEU A 48 37.51 -91.25 17.93
CA LEU A 48 38.71 -91.35 17.08
C LEU A 48 39.07 -92.81 16.74
N ASN A 49 38.94 -93.71 17.71
CA ASN A 49 39.26 -95.13 17.52
C ASN A 49 38.19 -95.90 16.75
N THR A 50 36.95 -95.41 16.71
CA THR A 50 35.86 -96.03 15.93
C THR A 50 35.85 -95.62 14.47
N LEU A 51 36.47 -94.50 14.10
CA LEU A 51 36.50 -94.03 12.71
C LEU A 51 37.43 -94.93 11.86
N PRO A 52 36.97 -95.45 10.71
CA PRO A 52 37.75 -96.36 9.88
C PRO A 52 38.97 -95.68 9.22
N ALA A 53 38.83 -94.40 8.85
CA ALA A 53 39.91 -93.54 8.37
C ALA A 53 39.56 -92.09 8.71
N ALA A 54 40.43 -91.38 9.42
CA ALA A 54 40.21 -89.97 9.76
C ALA A 54 41.46 -89.11 9.50
N THR A 55 41.28 -87.82 9.26
CA THR A 55 42.40 -86.86 9.29
C THR A 55 42.19 -85.91 10.45
N LEU A 56 43.17 -85.80 11.34
CA LEU A 56 43.14 -84.85 12.45
C LEU A 56 44.15 -83.72 12.18
N PHE A 57 43.64 -82.50 12.02
CA PHE A 57 44.45 -81.29 12.10
C PHE A 57 44.75 -81.00 13.56
N ALA A 58 45.91 -81.44 14.05
CA ALA A 58 46.28 -81.38 15.45
C ALA A 58 46.98 -80.05 15.77
N PRO A 59 46.36 -79.13 16.54
CA PRO A 59 47.05 -77.93 17.02
C PRO A 59 48.16 -78.31 17.99
N THR A 60 49.32 -77.70 17.81
CA THR A 60 50.47 -77.85 18.71
C THR A 60 50.20 -77.19 20.08
N ASN A 61 50.96 -77.55 21.10
CA ASN A 61 50.83 -76.92 22.43
C ASN A 61 50.95 -75.38 22.38
N ASP A 62 51.82 -74.84 21.52
CA ASP A 62 51.95 -73.38 21.30
C ASP A 62 50.66 -72.77 20.73
N ALA A 63 50.02 -73.45 19.76
CA ALA A 63 48.72 -73.05 19.22
C ALA A 63 47.64 -73.02 20.30
N ILE A 64 47.57 -74.06 21.13
CA ILE A 64 46.57 -74.17 22.21
C ILE A 64 46.77 -73.09 23.26
N SER A 65 48.02 -72.73 23.59
CA SER A 65 48.33 -71.70 24.58
C SER A 65 47.82 -70.29 24.22
N LYS A 66 47.53 -70.05 22.93
CA LYS A 66 47.02 -68.77 22.42
C LYS A 66 45.49 -68.67 22.46
N HIS A 67 44.78 -69.77 22.74
CA HIS A 67 43.32 -69.82 22.65
C HIS A 67 42.64 -69.90 24.02
N ASP A 68 42.04 -68.78 24.47
CA ASP A 68 41.48 -68.59 25.82
C ASP A 68 40.56 -69.74 26.28
N LEU A 69 39.59 -70.15 25.46
CA LEU A 69 38.64 -71.22 25.83
C LEU A 69 39.34 -72.56 26.09
N TRP A 70 40.35 -72.91 25.28
CA TRP A 70 41.03 -74.20 25.37
C TRP A 70 42.00 -74.22 26.54
N VAL A 71 42.64 -73.07 26.83
CA VAL A 71 43.45 -72.88 28.04
C VAL A 71 42.60 -73.00 29.30
N HIS A 72 41.46 -72.31 29.37
CA HIS A 72 40.53 -72.42 30.48
C HIS A 72 39.99 -73.85 30.64
N ALA A 73 39.75 -74.55 29.53
CA ALA A 73 39.32 -75.94 29.54
C ALA A 73 40.42 -76.94 29.93
N LEU A 74 41.67 -76.51 30.07
CA LEU A 74 42.77 -77.32 30.60
C LEU A 74 43.00 -77.11 32.10
N ASP A 75 42.37 -76.10 32.71
CA ASP A 75 42.44 -75.88 34.15
C ASP A 75 41.51 -76.88 34.88
N ASP A 76 42.09 -77.68 35.77
CA ASP A 76 41.37 -78.67 36.58
C ASP A 76 40.50 -78.00 37.66
N ALA A 77 40.74 -76.72 37.98
CA ALA A 77 39.97 -75.97 38.98
C ALA A 77 38.58 -75.52 38.47
N PHE A 78 38.33 -75.58 37.16
CA PHE A 78 37.11 -75.05 36.55
C PHE A 78 36.12 -76.18 36.23
N VAL A 79 34.98 -76.23 36.93
CA VAL A 79 33.87 -77.14 36.59
C VAL A 79 33.12 -76.55 35.39
N LEU A 80 33.43 -77.06 34.20
CA LEU A 80 32.75 -76.66 32.98
C LEU A 80 31.32 -77.20 32.97
N THR A 81 30.35 -76.33 32.72
CA THR A 81 28.96 -76.70 32.43
C THR A 81 28.88 -77.49 31.13
N ASP A 82 27.87 -78.35 30.96
CA ASP A 82 27.76 -79.27 29.80
C ASP A 82 27.76 -78.55 28.45
N ASN A 83 27.20 -77.34 28.39
CA ASN A 83 27.24 -76.46 27.21
C ASN A 83 28.68 -76.12 26.76
N VAL A 84 29.66 -76.02 27.67
CA VAL A 84 31.05 -75.73 27.30
C VAL A 84 31.77 -76.99 26.79
N ASN A 85 31.48 -78.17 27.35
CA ASN A 85 32.00 -79.44 26.81
C ASN A 85 31.44 -79.74 25.42
N GLU A 86 30.16 -79.41 25.19
CA GLU A 86 29.53 -79.48 23.87
C GLU A 86 30.21 -78.52 22.87
N GLN A 87 30.44 -77.26 23.27
CA GLN A 87 31.15 -76.28 22.44
C GLN A 87 32.57 -76.74 22.09
N LEU A 88 33.32 -77.30 23.05
CA LEU A 88 34.66 -77.86 22.81
C LEU A 88 34.62 -79.06 21.86
N ARG A 89 33.63 -79.95 22.01
CA ARG A 89 33.43 -81.07 21.06
C ARG A 89 33.16 -80.56 19.64
N GLN A 90 32.32 -79.55 19.48
CA GLN A 90 32.07 -78.94 18.17
C GLN A 90 33.35 -78.37 17.55
N GLN A 91 34.16 -77.65 18.32
CA GLN A 91 35.45 -77.12 17.84
C GLN A 91 36.43 -78.23 17.46
N LEU A 92 36.51 -79.31 18.24
CA LEU A 92 37.36 -80.46 17.93
C LEU A 92 36.88 -81.23 16.69
N PHE A 93 35.58 -81.38 16.48
CA PHE A 93 35.05 -81.99 15.25
C PHE A 93 35.38 -81.18 14.00
N TYR A 94 35.56 -79.86 14.10
CA TYR A 94 36.00 -79.02 12.98
C TYR A 94 37.44 -79.34 12.52
N HIS A 95 38.27 -79.86 13.43
CA HIS A 95 39.64 -80.28 13.13
C HIS A 95 39.73 -81.69 12.53
N MET A 96 38.60 -82.39 12.37
CA MET A 96 38.56 -83.79 11.96
C MET A 96 37.85 -83.98 10.62
N LEU A 97 38.42 -84.83 9.77
CA LEU A 97 37.82 -85.32 8.53
C LEU A 97 37.50 -86.81 8.65
N ASN A 98 36.46 -87.28 7.96
CA ASN A 98 36.05 -88.69 7.92
C ASN A 98 36.81 -89.54 6.87
N PHE A 99 37.95 -89.06 6.41
CA PHE A 99 38.83 -89.77 5.48
C PHE A 99 40.28 -89.35 5.73
N SER A 100 41.22 -90.19 5.30
CA SER A 100 42.65 -89.90 5.40
C SER A 100 43.14 -89.16 4.15
N ILE A 101 43.80 -88.01 4.33
CA ILE A 101 44.51 -87.31 3.24
C ILE A 101 45.85 -88.04 3.00
N ALA A 102 45.99 -88.72 1.86
CA ALA A 102 47.24 -89.36 1.47
C ALA A 102 48.16 -88.38 0.70
N GLN A 103 49.48 -88.44 0.96
CA GLN A 103 50.48 -87.77 0.11
C GLN A 103 50.45 -88.41 -1.29
N GLY A 104 49.96 -87.69 -2.28
CA GLY A 104 50.18 -87.97 -3.70
C GLY A 104 50.56 -86.68 -4.41
N PRO A 105 51.43 -86.69 -5.43
CA PRO A 105 51.65 -85.52 -6.26
C PRO A 105 50.30 -85.09 -6.84
N ALA A 106 49.94 -83.82 -6.62
CA ALA A 106 48.74 -83.26 -7.22
C ALA A 106 48.85 -83.41 -8.76
N PRO A 107 47.81 -83.88 -9.46
CA PRO A 107 47.76 -83.78 -10.91
C PRO A 107 48.10 -82.34 -11.32
N GLU A 108 48.91 -82.13 -12.36
CA GLU A 108 49.39 -80.83 -12.86
C GLU A 108 48.28 -79.79 -13.14
N HIS A 109 47.00 -80.16 -13.01
CA HIS A 109 45.82 -79.32 -13.27
C HIS A 109 44.86 -79.22 -12.06
N SER A 110 45.31 -79.58 -10.86
CA SER A 110 44.48 -79.46 -9.65
C SER A 110 44.54 -78.02 -9.10
N PRO A 111 43.41 -77.42 -8.69
CA PRO A 111 43.42 -76.10 -8.08
C PRO A 111 44.28 -76.12 -6.80
N PRO A 112 45.07 -75.07 -6.52
CA PRO A 112 45.94 -75.01 -5.33
C PRO A 112 45.16 -74.99 -4.00
N LEU A 113 43.84 -74.76 -4.07
CA LEU A 113 42.93 -74.68 -2.94
C LEU A 113 41.99 -75.89 -2.95
N HIS A 114 42.05 -76.71 -1.90
CA HIS A 114 41.19 -77.87 -1.71
C HIS A 114 40.12 -77.59 -0.66
N THR A 115 38.87 -77.99 -0.93
CA THR A 115 37.75 -77.91 0.01
C THR A 115 37.46 -79.29 0.58
N PHE A 116 37.38 -79.40 1.91
CA PHE A 116 37.09 -80.62 2.64
C PHE A 116 35.85 -80.46 3.52
N ASP A 117 35.01 -81.49 3.55
CA ASP A 117 33.88 -81.58 4.48
C ASP A 117 34.38 -82.15 5.82
N THR A 118 34.19 -81.39 6.91
CA THR A 118 34.62 -81.79 8.26
C THR A 118 33.61 -82.71 8.92
N LEU A 119 33.93 -83.21 10.12
CA LEU A 119 32.99 -83.92 10.98
C LEU A 119 32.07 -82.98 11.80
N LEU A 120 32.24 -81.66 11.71
CA LEU A 120 31.39 -80.72 12.44
C LEU A 120 30.04 -80.54 11.73
N TYR A 121 28.95 -80.84 12.43
CA TYR A 121 27.60 -80.37 12.11
C TYR A 121 27.23 -79.27 13.11
N PRO A 122 27.31 -77.98 12.73
CA PRO A 122 27.07 -76.89 13.67
C PRO A 122 25.65 -76.93 14.21
N HIS A 123 25.48 -76.69 15.52
CA HIS A 123 24.18 -76.57 16.16
C HIS A 123 24.27 -75.54 17.27
N LYS A 124 23.16 -74.84 17.53
CA LYS A 124 23.10 -73.88 18.63
C LYS A 124 23.09 -74.62 19.96
N PRO A 125 23.94 -74.23 20.92
CA PRO A 125 23.89 -74.79 22.26
C PRO A 125 22.52 -74.48 22.90
N LEU A 126 21.97 -75.43 23.64
CA LEU A 126 20.71 -75.27 24.38
C LEU A 126 20.96 -74.44 25.65
N ASP A 127 20.12 -73.43 25.91
CA ASP A 127 20.13 -72.63 27.15
C ASP A 127 18.71 -72.57 27.76
N PRO A 128 18.48 -73.10 28.98
CA PRO A 128 19.45 -73.79 29.84
C PRO A 128 19.91 -75.14 29.25
N PRO A 129 21.10 -75.65 29.63
CA PRO A 129 21.59 -76.94 29.16
C PRO A 129 20.56 -78.04 29.43
N SER A 130 20.38 -78.95 28.47
CA SER A 130 19.43 -80.05 28.60
C SER A 130 19.73 -80.86 29.87
N HIS A 131 18.69 -81.19 30.64
CA HIS A 131 18.78 -82.13 31.76
C HIS A 131 18.85 -83.59 31.31
N GLU A 132 18.73 -83.86 30.00
CA GLU A 132 18.93 -85.20 29.46
C GLU A 132 20.42 -85.57 29.53
N PRO A 133 20.77 -86.74 30.10
CA PRO A 133 22.15 -87.20 30.12
C PRO A 133 22.63 -87.33 28.66
N PRO A 134 23.79 -86.75 28.32
CA PRO A 134 24.23 -86.74 26.93
C PRO A 134 24.63 -88.19 26.53
N PRO A 135 24.39 -88.64 25.28
CA PRO A 135 24.55 -90.04 24.87
C PRO A 135 25.93 -90.63 25.22
N HIS A 136 26.00 -91.89 25.67
CA HIS A 136 27.30 -92.48 26.01
C HIS A 136 28.27 -92.49 24.81
N PRO A 137 29.59 -92.24 25.01
CA PRO A 137 30.58 -92.33 23.95
C PRO A 137 30.55 -93.72 23.27
N PRO A 138 30.82 -93.85 21.96
CA PRO A 138 31.40 -92.84 21.05
C PRO A 138 30.39 -91.78 20.60
N TRP A 139 30.83 -90.51 20.61
CA TRP A 139 30.06 -89.38 20.09
C TRP A 139 30.27 -89.31 18.59
N ILE A 140 29.27 -89.73 17.81
CA ILE A 140 29.28 -89.57 16.36
C ILE A 140 28.34 -88.40 16.02
N PRO A 141 28.80 -87.38 15.27
CA PRO A 141 27.96 -86.28 14.84
C PRO A 141 26.76 -86.80 14.04
N ILE A 142 25.55 -86.40 14.43
CA ILE A 142 24.33 -86.70 13.66
C ILE A 142 24.25 -85.68 12.51
N PRO A 143 23.87 -86.08 11.27
CA PRO A 143 23.66 -85.18 10.14
C PRO A 143 22.46 -84.22 10.30
N SER A 144 22.41 -83.49 11.41
CA SER A 144 21.37 -82.54 11.77
C SER A 144 22.01 -81.31 12.39
N GLY A 145 21.75 -80.13 11.84
CA GLY A 145 22.35 -78.90 12.34
C GLY A 145 21.83 -77.64 11.65
N THR A 146 22.45 -76.50 11.95
CA THR A 146 22.10 -75.19 11.39
C THR A 146 22.47 -75.04 9.91
N LEU A 147 23.26 -75.97 9.35
CA LEU A 147 23.53 -76.11 7.90
C LEU A 147 22.65 -77.17 7.23
N GLY A 148 21.63 -77.69 7.93
CA GLY A 148 20.81 -78.82 7.48
C GLY A 148 21.54 -80.15 7.64
N GLU A 149 21.47 -81.01 6.62
CA GLU A 149 22.17 -82.30 6.58
C GLU A 149 23.65 -82.19 6.13
N LYS A 150 24.18 -80.97 5.97
CA LYS A 150 25.55 -80.72 5.54
C LYS A 150 26.48 -80.46 6.72
N SER A 151 27.69 -81.02 6.67
CA SER A 151 28.74 -80.68 7.61
C SER A 151 29.41 -79.35 7.22
N GLN A 152 30.13 -78.75 8.17
CA GLN A 152 30.88 -77.54 7.96
C GLN A 152 32.10 -77.81 7.08
N ARG A 153 32.44 -76.85 6.24
CA ARG A 153 33.55 -76.93 5.29
C ARG A 153 34.81 -76.27 5.82
N LEU A 154 35.93 -76.80 5.36
CA LEU A 154 37.27 -76.32 5.66
C LEU A 154 38.05 -76.28 4.35
N ARG A 155 38.74 -75.18 4.09
CA ARG A 155 39.65 -75.07 2.94
C ARG A 155 41.08 -75.24 3.38
N ALA A 156 41.89 -75.88 2.54
CA ALA A 156 43.31 -75.99 2.75
C ALA A 156 44.08 -75.78 1.45
N VAL A 157 45.19 -75.05 1.54
CA VAL A 157 46.25 -75.02 0.53
C VAL A 157 47.30 -76.02 0.98
N LEU A 158 47.44 -77.13 0.26
CA LEU A 158 48.46 -78.12 0.59
C LEU A 158 49.84 -77.59 0.15
N ALA A 159 50.88 -77.93 0.92
CA ALA A 159 52.22 -77.45 0.63
C ALA A 159 52.73 -77.99 -0.72
N ASP A 160 53.23 -77.10 -1.56
CA ASP A 160 53.96 -77.42 -2.81
C ASP A 160 55.45 -77.04 -2.61
N GLU A 161 56.35 -77.46 -3.49
CA GLU A 161 57.82 -77.32 -3.33
C GLU A 161 58.28 -75.87 -3.01
N ASN A 162 57.46 -74.86 -3.30
CA ASN A 162 57.72 -73.43 -3.04
C ASN A 162 56.77 -72.74 -2.03
N GLN A 163 55.76 -73.40 -1.46
CA GLN A 163 54.79 -72.76 -0.53
C GLN A 163 54.51 -73.61 0.71
N LYS A 164 54.47 -72.97 1.88
CA LYS A 164 54.01 -73.60 3.13
C LYS A 164 52.50 -73.84 3.07
N GLY A 165 52.07 -75.07 3.38
CA GLY A 165 50.66 -75.42 3.39
C GLY A 165 49.90 -74.72 4.54
N ARG A 166 48.64 -74.36 4.30
CA ARG A 166 47.76 -73.69 5.26
C ARG A 166 46.37 -74.32 5.26
N VAL A 167 45.68 -74.28 6.40
CA VAL A 167 44.35 -74.87 6.63
C VAL A 167 43.41 -73.81 7.25
N ALA A 168 42.10 -73.89 6.99
CA ALA A 168 41.11 -72.84 7.30
C ALA A 168 41.39 -71.50 6.63
N VAL A 169 41.79 -71.55 5.36
CA VAL A 169 42.02 -70.36 4.53
C VAL A 169 40.69 -69.82 3.97
N ASP A 170 40.70 -68.54 3.59
CA ASP A 170 39.60 -67.90 2.85
C ASP A 170 39.47 -68.44 1.41
N ALA A 171 38.54 -67.88 0.64
CA ALA A 171 38.31 -68.26 -0.76
C ALA A 171 39.52 -68.01 -1.70
N PHE A 172 40.53 -67.26 -1.24
CA PHE A 172 41.74 -66.91 -1.99
C PHE A 172 43.00 -67.57 -1.44
N GLY A 173 42.86 -68.51 -0.49
CA GLY A 173 43.99 -69.21 0.11
C GLY A 173 44.76 -68.37 1.15
N LYS A 174 44.19 -67.26 1.63
CA LYS A 174 44.80 -66.39 2.65
C LYS A 174 44.16 -66.62 4.03
N GLY A 175 44.89 -66.29 5.10
CA GLY A 175 44.44 -66.56 6.48
C GLY A 175 44.56 -68.03 6.87
N GLY A 176 44.05 -68.41 8.05
CA GLY A 176 44.11 -69.78 8.56
C GLY A 176 45.40 -70.14 9.31
N ALA A 177 45.55 -71.43 9.64
CA ALA A 177 46.67 -71.99 10.40
C ALA A 177 47.71 -72.62 9.46
N ASP A 178 48.99 -72.40 9.73
CA ASP A 178 50.09 -72.98 8.96
C ASP A 178 50.30 -74.45 9.34
N ILE A 179 50.55 -75.31 8.37
CA ILE A 179 50.96 -76.69 8.60
C ILE A 179 52.45 -76.66 8.98
N VAL A 180 52.75 -76.92 10.25
CA VAL A 180 54.11 -76.80 10.83
C VAL A 180 54.83 -78.13 10.93
N LYS A 181 54.10 -79.25 10.90
CA LYS A 181 54.65 -80.61 10.97
C LYS A 181 54.26 -81.43 9.74
N PRO A 182 55.12 -82.38 9.31
CA PRO A 182 54.78 -83.28 8.22
C PRO A 182 53.61 -84.19 8.60
N ILE A 183 52.90 -84.69 7.59
CA ILE A 183 51.78 -85.62 7.77
C ILE A 183 52.29 -86.94 8.37
N VAL A 184 51.72 -87.37 9.49
CA VAL A 184 52.03 -88.65 10.12
C VAL A 184 50.87 -89.62 9.90
N ASN A 185 51.13 -90.72 9.20
CA ASN A 185 50.13 -91.75 8.92
C ASN A 185 49.96 -92.69 10.13
N ALA A 186 48.72 -92.93 10.51
CA ALA A 186 48.27 -93.87 11.55
C ALA A 186 47.42 -94.99 10.94
N THR A 187 47.19 -96.10 11.65
CA THR A 187 46.40 -97.21 11.11
C THR A 187 44.93 -96.89 10.88
N ASN A 188 44.39 -95.93 11.63
CA ASN A 188 43.02 -95.42 11.47
C ASN A 188 42.98 -93.99 10.91
N GLY A 189 44.05 -93.49 10.26
CA GLY A 189 44.03 -92.16 9.65
C GLY A 189 45.36 -91.43 9.49
N ALA A 190 45.35 -90.09 9.50
CA ALA A 190 46.52 -89.22 9.41
C ALA A 190 46.44 -88.05 10.38
N VAL A 191 47.60 -87.58 10.89
CA VAL A 191 47.72 -86.42 11.78
C VAL A 191 48.56 -85.34 11.11
N LEU A 192 48.05 -84.12 11.06
CA LEU A 192 48.74 -82.93 10.53
C LEU A 192 48.90 -81.89 11.63
N GLY A 193 50.14 -81.52 11.98
CA GLY A 193 50.39 -80.52 13.01
C GLY A 193 50.20 -79.10 12.48
N ILE A 194 49.36 -78.31 13.15
CA ILE A 194 49.04 -76.92 12.77
C ILE A 194 49.53 -75.90 13.82
N SER A 195 49.83 -74.69 13.34
CA SER A 195 50.39 -73.58 14.14
C SER A 195 49.38 -72.83 15.00
N ASP A 196 48.07 -73.02 14.74
CA ASP A 196 46.98 -72.30 15.39
C ASP A 196 45.73 -73.19 15.50
N VAL A 197 44.79 -72.84 16.37
CA VAL A 197 43.52 -73.56 16.55
C VAL A 197 42.54 -73.15 15.46
N LEU A 198 41.91 -74.11 14.78
CA LEU A 198 40.87 -73.85 13.78
C LEU A 198 39.57 -73.45 14.48
N ILE A 199 39.15 -72.21 14.29
CA ILE A 199 37.89 -71.70 14.86
C ILE A 199 36.75 -72.00 13.88
N PRO A 200 35.65 -72.66 14.30
CA PRO A 200 34.51 -72.88 13.44
C PRO A 200 33.90 -71.53 13.03
N PRO A 201 33.37 -71.41 11.79
CA PRO A 201 32.76 -70.17 11.34
C PRO A 201 31.63 -69.69 12.26
N LEU A 202 31.57 -68.38 12.50
CA LEU A 202 30.53 -67.74 13.31
C LEU A 202 29.18 -67.75 12.58
N ASP A 203 28.09 -67.39 13.26
CA ASP A 203 26.78 -67.23 12.60
C ASP A 203 26.78 -66.13 11.55
N LEU A 204 25.84 -66.20 10.61
CA LEU A 204 25.75 -65.26 9.48
C LEU A 204 25.62 -63.80 9.92
N ALA A 205 24.92 -63.49 11.01
CA ALA A 205 24.78 -62.10 11.46
C ALA A 205 26.14 -61.54 11.90
N THR A 206 26.93 -62.35 12.60
CA THR A 206 28.29 -61.99 13.02
C THR A 206 29.24 -61.89 11.83
N VAL A 207 29.17 -62.83 10.86
CA VAL A 207 29.98 -62.81 9.64
C VAL A 207 29.69 -61.57 8.79
N VAL A 208 28.42 -61.25 8.58
CA VAL A 208 28.00 -60.05 7.83
C VAL A 208 28.49 -58.77 8.51
N SER A 209 28.42 -58.71 9.85
CA SER A 209 28.85 -57.54 10.62
C SER A 209 30.38 -57.34 10.62
N ALA A 210 31.15 -58.41 10.47
CA ALA A 210 32.61 -58.38 10.42
C ALA A 210 33.18 -57.99 9.04
N GLN A 211 32.37 -58.14 7.98
CA GLN A 211 32.83 -57.93 6.62
C GLN A 211 32.94 -56.45 6.26
N GLN A 212 34.15 -56.01 5.87
CA GLN A 212 34.43 -54.59 5.56
C GLN A 212 33.71 -54.09 4.30
N SER A 213 33.49 -54.97 3.31
CA SER A 213 32.85 -54.63 2.03
C SER A 213 31.32 -54.46 2.11
N LEU A 214 30.75 -54.59 3.31
CA LEU A 214 29.31 -54.49 3.60
C LEU A 214 29.02 -53.34 4.60
N SER A 215 29.85 -52.31 4.60
CA SER A 215 29.74 -51.19 5.55
C SER A 215 28.43 -50.42 5.41
N TYR A 216 27.93 -50.26 4.18
CA TYR A 216 26.65 -49.62 3.91
C TYR A 216 25.47 -50.49 4.36
N PHE A 217 25.50 -51.79 4.02
CA PHE A 217 24.47 -52.73 4.47
C PHE A 217 24.38 -52.77 6.01
N ARG A 218 25.52 -52.73 6.70
CA ARG A 218 25.58 -52.66 8.16
C ARG A 218 24.93 -51.39 8.73
N ARG A 219 24.94 -50.27 8.00
CA ARG A 219 24.28 -49.02 8.43
C ARG A 219 22.74 -49.12 8.33
N ILE A 220 22.23 -49.79 7.31
CA ILE A 220 20.79 -49.87 7.02
C ILE A 220 20.11 -51.11 7.62
N VAL A 221 20.86 -52.14 8.03
CA VAL A 221 20.29 -53.40 8.50
C VAL A 221 19.42 -53.20 9.74
N THR A 222 18.19 -53.72 9.71
CA THR A 222 17.25 -53.58 10.83
C THR A 222 17.43 -54.70 11.87
N PRO A 223 17.02 -54.47 13.13
CA PRO A 223 17.04 -55.52 14.15
C PRO A 223 16.24 -56.78 13.75
N HIS A 224 15.20 -56.61 12.94
CA HIS A 224 14.41 -57.71 12.40
C HIS A 224 15.25 -58.61 11.46
N VAL A 225 16.01 -58.01 10.55
CA VAL A 225 16.90 -58.75 9.64
C VAL A 225 18.04 -59.43 10.41
N ILE A 226 18.62 -58.77 11.42
CA ILE A 226 19.66 -59.38 12.27
C ILE A 226 19.11 -60.61 13.00
N LYS A 227 17.91 -60.50 13.58
CA LYS A 227 17.24 -61.63 14.24
C LYS A 227 17.01 -62.78 13.27
N PHE A 228 16.57 -62.48 12.05
CA PHE A 228 16.38 -63.46 10.99
C PHE A 228 17.69 -64.16 10.59
N LEU A 229 18.77 -63.40 10.39
CA LEU A 229 20.11 -63.92 10.06
C LEU A 229 20.64 -64.87 11.13
N ASN A 230 20.34 -64.61 12.41
CA ASN A 230 20.74 -65.49 13.50
C ASN A 230 19.84 -66.73 13.60
N SER A 231 18.51 -66.58 13.47
CA SER A 231 17.57 -67.69 13.71
C SER A 231 17.47 -68.71 12.56
N THR A 232 17.71 -68.28 11.32
CA THR A 232 17.43 -69.09 10.14
C THR A 232 18.58 -70.04 9.83
N SER A 233 18.28 -71.33 9.67
CA SER A 233 19.21 -72.37 9.21
C SER A 233 19.17 -72.51 7.68
N GLU A 234 20.21 -73.09 7.09
CA GLU A 234 20.33 -73.37 5.66
C GLU A 234 20.22 -72.14 4.74
N LEU A 235 20.71 -70.99 5.21
CA LEU A 235 20.59 -69.74 4.46
C LEU A 235 21.73 -69.60 3.44
N THR A 236 21.39 -69.35 2.18
CA THR A 236 22.35 -68.91 1.15
C THR A 236 22.07 -67.44 0.86
N LEU A 237 23.02 -66.58 1.16
CA LEU A 237 22.83 -65.13 1.09
C LEU A 237 23.76 -64.52 0.04
N PHE A 238 23.20 -63.74 -0.89
CA PHE A 238 23.95 -62.99 -1.90
C PHE A 238 23.91 -61.52 -1.53
N LEU A 239 24.90 -60.98 -0.80
CA LEU A 239 24.88 -59.55 -0.42
C LEU A 239 25.65 -58.67 -1.40
N PRO A 240 25.09 -57.53 -1.81
CA PRO A 240 25.77 -56.55 -2.63
C PRO A 240 26.89 -55.84 -1.84
N VAL A 241 28.06 -55.68 -2.47
CA VAL A 241 29.17 -54.87 -1.94
C VAL A 241 28.80 -53.38 -1.90
N ASP A 242 29.51 -52.57 -1.12
CA ASP A 242 29.19 -51.14 -0.93
C ASP A 242 28.98 -50.34 -2.24
N ASN A 243 29.85 -50.53 -3.24
CA ASN A 243 29.72 -49.85 -4.55
C ASN A 243 28.45 -50.22 -5.34
N ALA A 244 27.85 -51.39 -5.06
CA ALA A 244 26.62 -51.80 -5.75
C ALA A 244 25.42 -50.93 -5.33
N TRP A 245 25.45 -50.35 -4.14
CA TRP A 245 24.40 -49.47 -3.63
C TRP A 245 24.44 -48.07 -4.28
N ASP A 246 25.55 -47.68 -4.91
CA ASP A 246 25.67 -46.42 -5.65
C ASP A 246 24.81 -46.38 -6.92
N GLN A 247 24.24 -47.51 -7.34
CA GLN A 247 23.26 -47.59 -8.42
C GLN A 247 21.92 -46.92 -8.05
N LEU A 248 21.62 -46.79 -6.76
CA LEU A 248 20.42 -46.11 -6.27
C LEU A 248 20.63 -44.59 -6.24
N ASN A 249 19.56 -43.84 -6.51
CA ASN A 249 19.57 -42.39 -6.36
C ASN A 249 19.90 -42.03 -4.90
N LYS A 250 20.55 -40.88 -4.70
CA LYS A 250 20.90 -40.34 -3.38
C LYS A 250 19.70 -40.35 -2.43
N TYR A 251 18.50 -39.97 -2.90
CA TYR A 251 17.30 -39.89 -2.05
C TYR A 251 16.73 -41.27 -1.70
N GLU A 252 16.84 -42.26 -2.58
CA GLU A 252 16.47 -43.64 -2.28
C GLU A 252 17.38 -44.23 -1.21
N ARG A 253 18.68 -43.90 -1.25
CA ARG A 253 19.63 -44.29 -0.20
C ARG A 253 19.30 -43.68 1.15
N ILE A 254 19.00 -42.38 1.18
CA ILE A 254 18.57 -41.68 2.40
C ILE A 254 17.27 -42.30 2.94
N TYR A 255 16.31 -42.66 2.06
CA TYR A 255 15.11 -43.38 2.47
C TYR A 255 15.45 -44.71 3.15
N LEU A 256 16.33 -45.52 2.55
CA LEU A 256 16.76 -46.81 3.11
C LEU A 256 17.52 -46.69 4.43
N GLU A 257 18.12 -45.53 4.73
CA GLU A 257 18.74 -45.25 6.03
C GLU A 257 17.72 -44.84 7.10
N SER A 258 16.48 -44.51 6.70
CA SER A 258 15.42 -44.10 7.61
C SER A 258 14.76 -45.28 8.32
N GLU A 259 14.16 -45.01 9.48
CA GLU A 259 13.38 -46.01 10.22
C GLU A 259 12.12 -46.51 9.47
N PHE A 260 11.66 -45.74 8.48
CA PHE A 260 10.46 -46.06 7.70
C PHE A 260 10.70 -47.08 6.58
N ALA A 261 11.95 -47.44 6.30
CA ALA A 261 12.30 -48.39 5.24
C ALA A 261 12.35 -49.85 5.72
N SER A 262 11.99 -50.16 6.97
CA SER A 262 12.16 -51.51 7.54
C SER A 262 11.49 -52.62 6.72
N ASP A 263 10.29 -52.38 6.19
CA ASP A 263 9.56 -53.36 5.38
C ASP A 263 10.19 -53.54 4.01
N ASP A 264 10.59 -52.44 3.36
CA ASP A 264 11.28 -52.48 2.07
C ASP A 264 12.67 -53.13 2.18
N LEU A 265 13.42 -52.82 3.23
CA LEU A 265 14.71 -53.45 3.52
C LEU A 265 14.56 -54.95 3.77
N SER A 266 13.51 -55.35 4.50
CA SER A 266 13.22 -56.77 4.72
C SER A 266 12.88 -57.48 3.41
N ARG A 267 12.17 -56.81 2.51
CA ARG A 267 11.85 -57.33 1.17
C ARG A 267 13.08 -57.41 0.26
N ILE A 268 13.90 -56.36 0.19
CA ILE A 268 15.19 -56.37 -0.52
C ILE A 268 16.03 -57.52 0.00
N PHE A 269 16.15 -57.66 1.32
CA PHE A 269 16.89 -58.76 1.93
C PHE A 269 16.35 -60.13 1.51
N ASN A 270 15.02 -60.31 1.50
CA ASN A 270 14.40 -61.56 1.07
C ASN A 270 14.67 -61.87 -0.43
N MET A 271 14.84 -60.86 -1.29
CA MET A 271 15.25 -61.03 -2.69
C MET A 271 16.72 -61.47 -2.83
N HIS A 272 17.55 -61.22 -1.82
CA HIS A 272 18.97 -61.60 -1.81
C HIS A 272 19.22 -62.92 -1.04
N ALA A 273 18.19 -63.47 -0.41
CA ALA A 273 18.27 -64.63 0.45
C ALA A 273 17.56 -65.83 -0.17
N VAL A 274 18.21 -67.00 -0.14
CA VAL A 274 17.68 -68.29 -0.59
C VAL A 274 17.67 -69.23 0.62
N ALA A 275 16.52 -69.77 0.98
CA ALA A 275 16.35 -70.67 2.12
C ALA A 275 15.54 -71.93 1.75
N LYS A 276 15.56 -72.95 2.62
CA LYS A 276 14.76 -74.19 2.55
C LYS A 276 15.11 -75.20 1.44
N THR A 277 16.18 -75.00 0.68
CA THR A 277 16.66 -75.94 -0.35
C THR A 277 18.10 -76.41 -0.11
N GLY A 278 18.55 -76.36 1.14
CA GLY A 278 19.94 -76.56 1.55
C GLY A 278 20.88 -75.44 1.11
N VAL A 279 22.02 -75.32 1.80
CA VAL A 279 23.06 -74.32 1.50
C VAL A 279 23.63 -74.55 0.09
N LYS A 280 23.67 -73.49 -0.74
CA LYS A 280 24.20 -73.53 -2.11
C LYS A 280 25.59 -72.93 -2.17
N TRP A 281 26.55 -73.78 -2.48
CA TRP A 281 27.97 -73.45 -2.58
C TRP A 281 28.34 -73.12 -4.03
N SER A 282 29.44 -72.40 -4.24
CA SER A 282 29.84 -71.96 -5.58
C SER A 282 30.18 -73.11 -6.52
N ASP A 283 30.70 -74.22 -5.99
CA ASP A 283 30.98 -75.46 -6.72
C ASP A 283 29.71 -76.15 -7.26
N SER A 284 28.54 -75.85 -6.68
CA SER A 284 27.24 -76.39 -7.11
C SER A 284 26.59 -75.58 -8.24
N PHE A 285 27.17 -74.44 -8.63
CA PHE A 285 26.64 -73.57 -9.68
C PHE A 285 27.03 -74.08 -11.08
N THR A 286 26.17 -74.91 -11.67
CA THR A 286 26.25 -75.26 -13.10
C THR A 286 25.65 -74.14 -13.98
N PRO A 287 26.01 -74.01 -15.27
CA PRO A 287 25.42 -73.00 -16.14
C PRO A 287 23.88 -73.13 -16.21
N GLY A 288 23.14 -72.05 -15.88
CA GLY A 288 21.68 -71.99 -15.98
C GLY A 288 20.92 -72.48 -14.75
N VAL A 289 21.49 -72.36 -13.55
CA VAL A 289 20.81 -72.71 -12.29
C VAL A 289 19.92 -71.56 -11.83
N ASN A 290 18.63 -71.82 -11.65
CA ASN A 290 17.68 -70.86 -11.08
C ASN A 290 17.47 -71.14 -9.60
N LEU A 291 17.82 -70.16 -8.75
CA LEU A 291 17.59 -70.22 -7.32
C LEU A 291 16.34 -69.42 -6.96
N SER A 292 15.39 -70.02 -6.23
CA SER A 292 14.21 -69.30 -5.74
C SER A 292 14.54 -68.61 -4.42
N THR A 293 14.33 -67.30 -4.37
CA THR A 293 14.57 -66.48 -3.18
C THR A 293 13.41 -66.60 -2.19
N ILE A 294 13.59 -66.07 -0.98
CA ILE A 294 12.52 -66.02 0.02
C ILE A 294 11.35 -65.13 -0.44
N ASP A 295 11.65 -64.09 -1.21
CA ASP A 295 10.65 -63.19 -1.81
C ASP A 295 9.87 -63.85 -2.97
N GLY A 296 10.36 -64.98 -3.49
CA GLY A 296 9.77 -65.68 -4.63
C GLY A 296 10.32 -65.23 -5.99
N THR A 297 11.27 -64.29 -6.02
CA THR A 297 12.04 -63.96 -7.21
C THR A 297 13.01 -65.10 -7.56
N THR A 298 13.41 -65.19 -8.83
CA THR A 298 14.39 -66.18 -9.28
C THR A 298 15.73 -65.49 -9.53
N LEU A 299 16.80 -66.02 -8.93
CA LEU A 299 18.17 -65.61 -9.21
C LEU A 299 18.76 -66.58 -10.24
N GLU A 300 19.10 -66.06 -11.41
CA GLU A 300 19.73 -66.84 -12.48
C GLU A 300 21.24 -66.87 -12.27
N VAL A 301 21.81 -68.05 -12.09
CA VAL A 301 23.26 -68.23 -11.93
C VAL A 301 23.86 -68.75 -13.23
N VAL A 302 24.74 -67.94 -13.82
CA VAL A 302 25.45 -68.24 -15.07
C VAL A 302 26.94 -68.36 -14.78
N THR A 303 27.46 -69.59 -14.87
CA THR A 303 28.89 -69.87 -14.72
C THR A 303 29.57 -69.87 -16.09
N THR A 304 30.57 -69.01 -16.28
CA THR A 304 31.39 -68.92 -17.50
C THR A 304 32.87 -69.19 -17.19
N THR A 305 33.72 -69.30 -18.22
CA THR A 305 35.18 -69.44 -18.05
C THR A 305 35.83 -68.21 -17.42
N GLU A 306 35.17 -67.05 -17.44
CA GLU A 306 35.66 -65.79 -16.89
C GLU A 306 35.18 -65.53 -15.45
N GLY A 307 34.18 -66.29 -14.97
CA GLY A 307 33.62 -66.16 -13.62
C GLY A 307 32.14 -66.53 -13.55
N THR A 308 31.58 -66.49 -12.34
CA THR A 308 30.15 -66.74 -12.08
C THR A 308 29.40 -65.42 -11.95
N LYS A 309 28.29 -65.30 -12.68
CA LYS A 309 27.35 -64.18 -12.57
C LYS A 309 26.03 -64.64 -11.94
N VAL A 310 25.48 -63.81 -11.07
CA VAL A 310 24.18 -64.01 -10.39
C VAL A 310 23.27 -62.87 -10.79
N SER A 311 22.21 -63.16 -11.56
CA SER A 311 21.25 -62.19 -12.10
C SER A 311 21.91 -60.94 -12.70
N GLY A 312 23.00 -61.14 -13.46
CA GLY A 312 23.77 -60.09 -14.12
C GLY A 312 24.92 -59.48 -13.30
N GLY A 313 24.96 -59.69 -11.98
CA GLY A 313 26.05 -59.25 -11.10
C GLY A 313 27.20 -60.24 -11.01
N ASP A 314 28.44 -59.77 -10.91
CA ASP A 314 29.61 -60.63 -10.73
C ASP A 314 29.70 -61.14 -9.29
N LEU A 315 29.99 -62.42 -9.13
CA LEU A 315 30.27 -63.02 -7.83
C LEU A 315 31.70 -62.65 -7.39
N VAL A 316 31.83 -61.62 -6.56
CA VAL A 316 33.11 -61.02 -6.13
C VAL A 316 33.83 -61.91 -5.12
N HIS A 317 33.12 -62.32 -4.07
CA HIS A 317 33.66 -63.20 -3.03
C HIS A 317 32.70 -64.37 -2.81
N PRO A 318 32.96 -65.53 -3.42
CA PRO A 318 32.14 -66.72 -3.22
C PRO A 318 32.41 -67.38 -1.87
N ASP A 319 31.39 -68.03 -1.33
CA ASP A 319 31.51 -69.04 -0.28
C ASP A 319 32.25 -68.57 1.00
N ILE A 320 31.78 -67.47 1.60
CA ILE A 320 32.17 -67.07 2.96
C ILE A 320 31.36 -67.94 3.93
N TYR A 321 32.05 -68.79 4.67
CA TYR A 321 31.41 -69.80 5.54
C TYR A 321 30.83 -69.18 6.81
N ALA A 322 29.66 -69.68 7.22
CA ALA A 322 29.03 -69.36 8.49
C ALA A 322 28.46 -70.65 9.13
N SER A 323 28.14 -70.61 10.43
CA SER A 323 27.62 -71.78 11.16
C SER A 323 26.20 -72.17 10.73
N ASN A 324 25.41 -71.24 10.19
CA ASN A 324 24.02 -71.46 9.80
C ASN A 324 23.72 -71.20 8.31
N GLY A 325 24.76 -70.97 7.50
CA GLY A 325 24.62 -70.83 6.06
C GLY A 325 25.90 -70.41 5.35
N VAL A 326 25.75 -69.76 4.19
CA VAL A 326 26.84 -69.23 3.38
C VAL A 326 26.54 -67.81 2.91
N LEU A 327 27.57 -66.97 2.90
CA LEU A 327 27.53 -65.62 2.36
C LEU A 327 28.34 -65.56 1.06
N HIS A 328 27.72 -65.00 0.02
CA HIS A 328 28.28 -64.70 -1.28
C HIS A 328 28.23 -63.19 -1.49
N LEU A 329 29.31 -62.56 -1.91
CA LEU A 329 29.33 -61.13 -2.22
C LEU A 329 29.21 -60.88 -3.71
N VAL A 330 28.29 -60.00 -4.10
CA VAL A 330 27.98 -59.69 -5.51
C VAL A 330 28.26 -58.22 -5.84
N SER A 331 28.60 -57.95 -7.10
CA SER A 331 28.97 -56.60 -7.57
C SER A 331 27.79 -55.67 -7.89
N SER A 332 26.55 -56.19 -7.93
CA SER A 332 25.34 -55.42 -8.24
C SER A 332 24.22 -55.69 -7.22
N LEU A 333 23.27 -54.77 -7.14
CA LEU A 333 22.06 -54.92 -6.33
C LEU A 333 21.05 -55.81 -7.08
N LEU A 334 20.75 -56.98 -6.53
CA LEU A 334 19.94 -58.01 -7.18
C LEU A 334 18.43 -57.77 -7.00
N ILE A 335 17.97 -56.56 -7.33
CA ILE A 335 16.55 -56.21 -7.31
C ILE A 335 16.04 -56.00 -8.75
N PRO A 336 14.80 -56.43 -9.06
CA PRO A 336 14.15 -56.05 -10.31
C PRO A 336 14.01 -54.52 -10.44
N GLU A 337 14.01 -54.00 -11.67
CA GLU A 337 13.71 -52.58 -11.92
C GLU A 337 12.33 -52.21 -11.37
N GLY A 338 12.24 -51.07 -10.68
CA GLY A 338 11.01 -50.62 -10.02
C GLY A 338 10.61 -51.42 -8.77
N ALA A 339 11.42 -52.38 -8.31
CA ALA A 339 11.11 -53.19 -7.14
C ALA A 339 10.83 -52.33 -5.91
N LEU A 340 11.60 -51.25 -5.67
CA LEU A 340 11.42 -50.39 -4.51
C LEU A 340 10.08 -49.63 -4.48
N GLN A 341 9.39 -49.50 -5.63
CA GLN A 341 8.13 -48.77 -5.77
C GLN A 341 8.16 -47.47 -4.96
N ILE A 342 9.12 -46.59 -5.27
CA ILE A 342 9.32 -45.36 -4.50
C ILE A 342 8.16 -44.41 -4.80
N THR A 343 7.25 -44.27 -3.84
CA THR A 343 6.12 -43.35 -3.92
C THR A 343 6.52 -41.93 -3.48
N PRO A 344 5.76 -40.88 -3.86
CA PRO A 344 5.94 -39.55 -3.29
C PRO A 344 6.00 -39.55 -1.75
N GLU A 345 5.21 -40.41 -1.10
CA GLU A 345 5.23 -40.63 0.34
C GLU A 345 6.63 -41.01 0.86
N LYS A 346 7.31 -41.96 0.22
CA LYS A 346 8.65 -42.41 0.63
C LYS A 346 9.70 -41.32 0.41
N TYR A 347 9.59 -40.56 -0.68
CA TYR A 347 10.47 -39.41 -0.91
C TYR A 347 10.30 -38.32 0.14
N LEU A 348 9.06 -37.97 0.51
CA LEU A 348 8.81 -36.98 1.57
C LEU A 348 9.37 -37.44 2.93
N LEU A 349 9.28 -38.74 3.26
CA LEU A 349 9.89 -39.29 4.47
C LEU A 349 11.43 -39.17 4.45
N ALA A 350 12.06 -39.40 3.31
CA ALA A 350 13.50 -39.23 3.15
C ALA A 350 13.96 -37.77 3.24
N LEU A 351 13.06 -36.83 2.93
CA LEU A 351 13.33 -35.39 2.91
C LEU A 351 12.99 -34.69 4.24
N ASN A 352 12.82 -35.45 5.32
CA ASN A 352 12.51 -34.94 6.66
C ASN A 352 11.15 -34.19 6.73
N CYS A 353 10.13 -34.73 6.06
CA CYS A 353 8.74 -34.26 6.10
C CYS A 353 7.82 -35.29 6.79
N THR A 354 8.27 -35.89 7.90
CA THR A 354 7.56 -36.99 8.59
C THR A 354 6.25 -36.53 9.23
N SER A 355 6.24 -35.33 9.83
CA SER A 355 5.05 -34.73 10.43
C SER A 355 4.02 -34.40 9.36
N PHE A 356 4.46 -33.87 8.22
CA PHE A 356 3.60 -33.57 7.07
C PHE A 356 2.92 -34.84 6.52
N VAL A 357 3.66 -35.94 6.35
CA VAL A 357 3.10 -37.24 5.94
C VAL A 357 2.14 -37.81 6.99
N SER A 358 2.45 -37.66 8.28
CA SER A 358 1.56 -38.06 9.38
C SER A 358 0.23 -37.32 9.33
N MET A 359 0.25 -36.01 9.07
CA MET A 359 -0.95 -35.20 8.89
C MET A 359 -1.77 -35.66 7.68
N LEU A 360 -1.15 -35.95 6.53
CA LEU A 360 -1.84 -36.50 5.35
C LEU A 360 -2.54 -37.84 5.63
N ARG A 361 -1.89 -38.72 6.39
CA ARG A 361 -2.50 -39.99 6.84
C ARG A 361 -3.71 -39.76 7.74
N SER A 362 -3.64 -38.79 8.64
CA SER A 362 -4.73 -38.51 9.60
C SER A 362 -6.05 -38.07 8.94
N VAL A 363 -5.99 -37.43 7.77
CA VAL A 363 -7.16 -36.93 7.02
C VAL A 363 -7.50 -37.78 5.78
N ASN A 364 -6.87 -38.95 5.62
CA ASN A 364 -7.07 -39.87 4.51
C ASN A 364 -6.78 -39.25 3.11
N LEU A 365 -5.72 -38.43 3.00
CA LEU A 365 -5.22 -37.86 1.73
C LEU A 365 -4.02 -38.64 1.16
N THR A 366 -3.80 -39.87 1.64
CA THR A 366 -2.68 -40.72 1.21
C THR A 366 -2.70 -41.06 -0.28
N ASN A 367 -3.86 -41.00 -0.94
CA ASN A 367 -3.97 -41.21 -2.39
C ASN A 367 -3.13 -40.22 -3.19
N LEU A 368 -2.98 -38.96 -2.72
CA LEU A 368 -2.19 -37.92 -3.40
C LEU A 368 -0.68 -38.20 -3.39
N ILE A 369 -0.22 -39.01 -2.42
CA ILE A 369 1.21 -39.31 -2.22
C ILE A 369 1.57 -40.77 -2.52
N ARG A 370 0.59 -41.60 -2.88
CA ARG A 370 0.80 -43.00 -3.28
C ARG A 370 0.71 -43.22 -4.79
N ASP A 371 0.00 -42.34 -5.48
CA ASP A 371 -0.07 -42.36 -6.94
C ASP A 371 1.28 -41.93 -7.54
N THR A 372 1.87 -42.77 -8.38
CA THR A 372 3.14 -42.53 -9.08
C THR A 372 2.93 -42.07 -10.52
N GLU A 373 1.71 -42.13 -11.05
CA GLU A 373 1.37 -41.76 -12.42
C GLU A 373 1.01 -40.27 -12.53
N GLN A 374 0.32 -39.73 -11.52
CA GLN A 374 -0.09 -38.33 -11.51
C GLN A 374 1.08 -37.39 -11.21
N LYS A 375 1.20 -36.34 -12.03
CA LYS A 375 2.23 -35.31 -11.86
C LYS A 375 1.76 -34.26 -10.86
N TYR A 376 2.50 -34.10 -9.77
CA TYR A 376 2.21 -33.11 -8.74
C TYR A 376 3.42 -32.25 -8.43
N THR A 377 3.16 -30.98 -8.18
CA THR A 377 4.08 -30.08 -7.50
C THR A 377 3.62 -29.99 -6.04
N ILE A 378 4.45 -30.52 -5.14
CA ILE A 378 4.17 -30.59 -3.71
C ILE A 378 4.90 -29.43 -3.02
N LEU A 379 4.14 -28.61 -2.33
CA LEU A 379 4.65 -27.54 -1.48
C LEU A 379 4.77 -28.13 -0.07
N ALA A 380 5.96 -28.53 0.38
CA ALA A 380 6.12 -29.31 1.60
C ALA A 380 6.87 -28.50 2.68
N PRO A 381 6.28 -28.25 3.86
CA PRO A 381 7.06 -27.81 5.01
C PRO A 381 7.89 -28.98 5.56
N GLN A 382 9.15 -28.70 5.92
CA GLN A 382 10.01 -29.67 6.61
C GLN A 382 9.65 -29.73 8.11
N ASP A 383 10.06 -30.81 8.78
CA ASP A 383 9.74 -31.03 10.18
C ASP A 383 10.32 -29.94 11.09
N ASP A 384 11.50 -29.40 10.78
CA ASP A 384 12.12 -28.28 11.51
C ASP A 384 11.28 -27.00 11.42
N VAL A 385 10.65 -26.75 10.27
CA VAL A 385 9.72 -25.62 10.09
C VAL A 385 8.45 -25.81 10.92
N LEU A 386 7.91 -27.03 10.96
CA LEU A 386 6.71 -27.35 11.72
C LEU A 386 6.97 -27.33 13.24
N ASP A 387 8.12 -27.81 13.70
CA ASP A 387 8.52 -27.82 15.10
C ASP A 387 8.64 -26.39 15.68
N VAL A 388 9.06 -25.42 14.86
CA VAL A 388 9.15 -24.00 15.27
C VAL A 388 7.77 -23.36 15.45
N LEU A 389 6.77 -23.76 14.64
CA LEU A 389 5.40 -23.24 14.75
C LEU A 389 4.65 -23.80 15.97
N GLY A 390 4.98 -25.02 16.41
CA GLY A 390 4.32 -25.70 17.52
C GLY A 390 2.92 -26.22 17.18
N ASP A 391 2.44 -27.20 17.95
CA ASP A 391 1.15 -27.87 17.70
C ASP A 391 -0.08 -26.96 17.87
N SER A 392 0.04 -25.80 18.52
CA SER A 392 -1.09 -24.89 18.77
C SER A 392 -1.55 -24.11 17.53
N ASP A 393 -0.65 -23.92 16.57
CA ASP A 393 -0.88 -23.05 15.40
C ASP A 393 -1.36 -23.86 14.18
N LEU A 394 -1.38 -25.19 14.27
CA LEU A 394 -1.89 -26.10 13.25
C LEU A 394 -3.29 -26.64 13.62
N PRO A 395 -4.17 -26.89 12.64
CA PRO A 395 -5.48 -27.48 12.92
C PRO A 395 -5.35 -28.91 13.48
N GLU A 396 -6.33 -29.33 14.31
CA GLU A 396 -6.31 -30.65 14.95
C GLU A 396 -6.24 -31.80 13.93
N LYS A 397 -5.51 -32.87 14.26
CA LYS A 397 -5.37 -34.05 13.40
C LYS A 397 -6.73 -34.70 13.14
N GLY A 398 -7.04 -34.95 11.87
CA GLY A 398 -8.34 -35.49 11.43
C GLY A 398 -9.45 -34.45 11.25
N SER A 399 -9.19 -33.17 11.52
CA SER A 399 -10.17 -32.09 11.29
C SER A 399 -10.40 -31.81 9.79
N PRO A 400 -11.60 -31.37 9.39
CA PRO A 400 -11.85 -30.94 8.01
C PRO A 400 -11.01 -29.70 7.63
N GLU A 401 -10.66 -28.85 8.59
CA GLU A 401 -9.78 -27.69 8.38
C GLU A 401 -8.36 -28.14 8.01
N LEU A 402 -7.81 -29.15 8.70
CA LEU A 402 -6.52 -29.74 8.34
C LEU A 402 -6.55 -30.34 6.94
N LYS A 403 -7.65 -31.03 6.60
CA LYS A 403 -7.82 -31.61 5.26
C LYS A 403 -7.73 -30.53 4.17
N LYS A 404 -8.41 -29.39 4.36
CA LYS A 404 -8.36 -28.26 3.42
C LYS A 404 -6.95 -27.68 3.31
N LEU A 405 -6.30 -27.46 4.45
CA LEU A 405 -4.93 -26.94 4.50
C LEU A 405 -3.98 -27.84 3.71
N LEU A 406 -4.05 -29.16 3.91
CA LEU A 406 -3.18 -30.10 3.22
C LEU A 406 -3.47 -30.18 1.71
N GLN A 407 -4.73 -30.15 1.27
CA GLN A 407 -5.05 -30.12 -0.17
C GLN A 407 -4.52 -28.86 -0.87
N TYR A 408 -4.40 -27.74 -0.14
CA TYR A 408 -3.85 -26.49 -0.66
C TYR A 408 -2.34 -26.59 -0.98
N HIS A 409 -1.62 -27.53 -0.37
CA HIS A 409 -0.19 -27.78 -0.60
C HIS A 409 0.10 -28.64 -1.85
N PHE A 410 -0.93 -29.16 -2.53
CA PHE A 410 -0.77 -29.96 -3.74
C PHE A 410 -1.25 -29.16 -4.95
N VAL A 411 -0.35 -28.95 -5.91
CA VAL A 411 -0.62 -28.28 -7.18
C VAL A 411 -0.51 -29.31 -8.30
N PRO A 412 -1.59 -29.61 -9.04
CA PRO A 412 -1.53 -30.51 -10.19
C PRO A 412 -0.59 -29.98 -11.28
N GLY A 413 0.21 -30.88 -11.86
CA GLY A 413 1.18 -30.57 -12.91
C GLY A 413 2.61 -30.39 -12.40
N HIS A 414 3.53 -30.23 -13.35
CA HIS A 414 4.97 -30.14 -13.10
C HIS A 414 5.49 -28.72 -13.34
N TRP A 415 5.52 -27.93 -12.27
CA TRP A 415 5.77 -26.48 -12.27
C TRP A 415 7.21 -26.13 -11.89
N THR A 416 8.13 -26.29 -12.84
CA THR A 416 9.55 -25.93 -12.66
C THR A 416 9.72 -24.42 -12.49
N ALA A 417 10.79 -23.99 -11.81
CA ALA A 417 11.07 -22.57 -11.54
C ALA A 417 11.18 -21.71 -12.81
N GLU A 418 11.42 -22.30 -13.98
CA GLU A 418 11.45 -21.62 -15.27
C GLU A 418 10.07 -21.29 -15.83
N LYS A 419 9.04 -22.08 -15.50
CA LYS A 419 7.65 -21.88 -15.95
C LYS A 419 6.87 -20.89 -15.08
N LEU A 420 7.44 -20.51 -13.94
CA LEU A 420 6.78 -19.67 -12.94
C LEU A 420 7.09 -18.20 -13.23
N GLU A 421 6.03 -17.42 -13.35
CA GLU A 421 6.08 -15.97 -13.57
C GLU A 421 5.52 -15.22 -12.35
N ASN A 422 5.99 -13.99 -12.14
CA ASN A 422 5.51 -13.17 -11.03
C ASN A 422 4.04 -12.80 -11.22
N GLY A 423 3.20 -13.07 -10.21
CA GLY A 423 1.76 -12.85 -10.25
C GLY A 423 0.99 -14.00 -10.89
N MET A 424 1.63 -15.14 -11.16
CA MET A 424 0.95 -16.33 -11.67
C MET A 424 0.06 -16.95 -10.58
N LEU A 425 -1.14 -17.40 -10.96
CA LEU A 425 -2.06 -18.12 -10.09
C LEU A 425 -2.11 -19.59 -10.53
N LEU A 426 -1.82 -20.51 -9.62
CA LEU A 426 -1.83 -21.95 -9.89
C LEU A 426 -3.02 -22.62 -9.19
N GLU A 427 -3.77 -23.45 -9.91
CA GLU A 427 -4.83 -24.25 -9.31
C GLU A 427 -4.27 -25.31 -8.37
N THR A 428 -4.87 -25.47 -7.19
CA THR A 428 -4.51 -26.50 -6.21
C THR A 428 -5.51 -27.66 -6.25
N THR A 429 -5.27 -28.71 -5.46
CA THR A 429 -6.25 -29.81 -5.29
C THR A 429 -7.38 -29.48 -4.32
N LEU A 430 -7.34 -28.33 -3.66
CA LEU A 430 -8.38 -27.89 -2.73
C LEU A 430 -9.62 -27.44 -3.52
N GLU A 431 -10.74 -28.13 -3.35
CA GLU A 431 -12.04 -27.72 -3.87
C GLU A 431 -12.81 -26.97 -2.77
N GLU A 432 -13.35 -25.80 -3.10
CA GLU A 432 -14.10 -24.97 -2.15
C GLU A 432 -15.56 -24.78 -2.59
N GLU A 433 -16.48 -25.00 -1.65
CA GLU A 433 -17.89 -24.68 -1.85
C GLU A 433 -18.09 -23.19 -2.14
N GLY A 434 -17.27 -22.32 -1.54
CA GLY A 434 -17.22 -20.88 -1.81
C GLY A 434 -16.87 -20.53 -3.25
N LEU A 435 -16.28 -21.45 -4.02
CA LEU A 435 -16.01 -21.29 -5.45
C LEU A 435 -16.98 -22.10 -6.32
N LYS A 436 -18.15 -22.49 -5.77
CA LYS A 436 -19.13 -23.41 -6.37
C LYS A 436 -18.52 -24.77 -6.76
N GLY A 437 -17.64 -25.31 -5.90
CA GLY A 437 -16.90 -26.55 -6.16
C GLY A 437 -15.72 -26.38 -7.10
N GLY A 438 -15.32 -25.13 -7.39
CA GLY A 438 -14.08 -24.82 -8.10
C GLY A 438 -12.84 -25.09 -7.24
N LYS A 439 -11.69 -25.25 -7.90
CA LYS A 439 -10.40 -25.38 -7.25
C LYS A 439 -9.90 -24.02 -6.77
N GLN A 440 -9.37 -24.00 -5.56
CA GLN A 440 -8.70 -22.82 -5.00
C GLN A 440 -7.33 -22.64 -5.65
N VAL A 441 -6.89 -21.40 -5.81
CA VAL A 441 -5.62 -21.05 -6.44
C VAL A 441 -4.57 -20.62 -5.40
N VAL A 442 -3.30 -20.77 -5.74
CA VAL A 442 -2.16 -20.28 -4.97
C VAL A 442 -1.41 -19.23 -5.78
N SER A 443 -1.08 -18.10 -5.15
CA SER A 443 -0.32 -17.04 -5.79
C SER A 443 1.16 -17.37 -5.81
N VAL A 444 1.83 -17.01 -6.91
CA VAL A 444 3.26 -17.19 -7.12
C VAL A 444 3.92 -15.82 -7.28
N ASP A 445 4.85 -15.51 -6.37
CA ASP A 445 5.64 -14.29 -6.41
C ASP A 445 7.10 -14.62 -6.71
N VAL A 446 7.68 -13.97 -7.71
CA VAL A 446 9.04 -14.22 -8.18
C VAL A 446 9.87 -12.95 -8.01
N HIS A 447 10.74 -12.94 -7.01
CA HIS A 447 11.64 -11.84 -6.72
C HIS A 447 13.04 -12.10 -7.31
N HIS A 448 13.61 -11.09 -7.97
CA HIS A 448 14.98 -11.19 -8.51
C HIS A 448 15.95 -10.65 -7.46
N SER A 449 16.66 -11.53 -6.75
CA SER A 449 17.67 -11.16 -5.77
C SER A 449 19.07 -11.32 -6.36
N GLY A 450 19.68 -10.22 -6.79
CA GLY A 450 21.05 -10.21 -7.30
C GLY A 450 21.23 -10.91 -8.67
N LYS A 451 22.50 -11.14 -9.05
CA LYS A 451 22.88 -11.56 -10.41
C LYS A 451 22.46 -12.99 -10.80
N ASP A 452 22.20 -13.89 -9.86
CA ASP A 452 21.98 -15.32 -10.19
C ASP A 452 20.93 -16.08 -9.32
N SER A 453 20.24 -15.46 -8.35
CA SER A 453 19.22 -16.17 -7.53
C SER A 453 17.81 -15.59 -7.67
N LYS A 454 16.88 -16.38 -8.21
CA LYS A 454 15.44 -16.10 -8.19
C LYS A 454 14.86 -16.54 -6.85
N GLY A 455 14.38 -15.60 -6.04
CA GLY A 455 13.61 -15.89 -4.85
C GLY A 455 12.16 -16.20 -5.24
N LEU A 456 11.65 -17.35 -4.84
CA LEU A 456 10.30 -17.82 -5.15
C LEU A 456 9.46 -17.85 -3.88
N GLN A 457 8.20 -17.40 -3.97
CA GLN A 457 7.24 -17.49 -2.88
C GLN A 457 5.89 -18.04 -3.38
N PHE A 458 5.26 -18.88 -2.57
CA PHE A 458 3.91 -19.40 -2.79
C PHE A 458 3.01 -18.92 -1.65
N ALA A 459 1.92 -18.20 -1.96
CA ALA A 459 1.05 -17.58 -0.95
C ALA A 459 1.82 -16.84 0.16
N GLY A 460 2.92 -16.15 -0.21
CA GLY A 460 3.80 -15.42 0.71
C GLY A 460 4.69 -16.31 1.59
N ALA A 461 4.72 -17.63 1.43
CA ALA A 461 5.73 -18.52 2.03
C ALA A 461 6.94 -18.62 1.10
N SER A 462 8.14 -18.35 1.61
CA SER A 462 9.35 -18.40 0.79
C SER A 462 9.82 -19.82 0.57
N VAL A 463 10.32 -20.11 -0.62
CA VAL A 463 10.95 -21.40 -0.92
C VAL A 463 12.35 -21.45 -0.29
N ILE A 464 12.64 -22.54 0.42
CA ILE A 464 13.94 -22.82 1.03
C ILE A 464 14.74 -23.76 0.11
N GLY A 465 15.89 -23.30 -0.36
CA GLY A 465 16.79 -24.08 -1.21
C GLY A 465 16.26 -24.29 -2.63
N ASP A 466 16.91 -25.19 -3.36
CA ASP A 466 16.53 -25.55 -4.73
C ASP A 466 15.41 -26.61 -4.72
N PRO A 467 14.46 -26.56 -5.67
CA PRO A 467 13.42 -27.57 -5.78
C PRO A 467 14.01 -28.95 -6.10
N ILE A 468 13.42 -29.99 -5.51
CA ILE A 468 13.83 -31.36 -5.74
C ILE A 468 12.89 -32.00 -6.76
N GLU A 469 13.44 -32.33 -7.93
CA GLU A 469 12.74 -33.02 -9.02
C GLU A 469 12.97 -34.52 -8.94
N LEU A 470 11.89 -35.30 -8.83
CA LEU A 470 11.89 -36.75 -8.63
C LEU A 470 10.85 -37.38 -9.55
N ASP A 471 11.30 -37.86 -10.71
CA ASP A 471 10.46 -38.49 -11.74
C ASP A 471 9.27 -37.63 -12.18
N ASN A 472 8.09 -37.87 -11.59
CA ASN A 472 6.84 -37.18 -11.90
C ASN A 472 6.46 -36.12 -10.85
N ILE A 473 7.27 -35.95 -9.81
CA ILE A 473 6.97 -35.12 -8.63
C ILE A 473 8.02 -34.02 -8.51
N LEU A 474 7.55 -32.82 -8.20
CA LEU A 474 8.41 -31.68 -7.89
C LEU A 474 8.13 -31.21 -6.48
N VAL A 475 9.14 -31.17 -5.61
CA VAL A 475 8.98 -30.76 -4.21
C VAL A 475 9.66 -29.40 -3.98
N TYR A 476 8.88 -28.44 -3.49
CA TYR A 476 9.38 -27.15 -3.00
C TYR A 476 9.28 -27.13 -1.48
N PHE A 477 10.39 -26.87 -0.79
CA PHE A 477 10.36 -26.66 0.66
C PHE A 477 9.94 -25.25 1.00
N LEU A 478 9.01 -25.11 1.93
CA LEU A 478 8.47 -23.81 2.33
C LEU A 478 8.98 -23.38 3.70
N SER A 479 9.20 -22.08 3.86
CA SER A 479 9.57 -21.45 5.13
C SER A 479 8.48 -21.46 6.20
N ARG A 480 7.24 -21.78 5.80
CA ARG A 480 6.06 -21.95 6.65
C ARG A 480 4.98 -22.71 5.85
N PRO A 481 4.06 -23.44 6.50
CA PRO A 481 2.92 -24.03 5.82
C PRO A 481 2.04 -22.93 5.21
N ILE A 482 1.54 -23.16 4.00
CA ILE A 482 0.59 -22.25 3.36
C ILE A 482 -0.81 -22.50 3.89
N VAL A 483 -1.49 -21.44 4.31
CA VAL A 483 -2.84 -21.52 4.86
C VAL A 483 -3.83 -21.15 3.75
N PRO A 484 -4.91 -21.92 3.54
CA PRO A 484 -5.93 -21.58 2.56
C PRO A 484 -6.56 -20.22 2.92
N PRO A 485 -6.95 -19.41 1.93
CA PRO A 485 -7.51 -18.09 2.18
C PRO A 485 -8.77 -18.13 3.06
N SER A 486 -8.88 -17.18 3.99
CA SER A 486 -10.08 -17.00 4.82
C SER A 486 -11.23 -16.32 4.06
N ASP A 487 -12.37 -16.13 4.72
CA ASP A 487 -13.48 -15.34 4.17
C ASP A 487 -13.04 -13.91 3.82
N SER A 488 -13.76 -13.28 2.90
CA SER A 488 -13.43 -11.96 2.36
C SER A 488 -13.28 -10.86 3.42
N ILE A 489 -14.03 -10.93 4.52
CA ILE A 489 -13.92 -9.92 5.59
C ILE A 489 -12.68 -10.19 6.44
N SER A 490 -12.46 -11.44 6.86
CA SER A 490 -11.27 -11.85 7.62
C SER A 490 -9.96 -11.58 6.88
N THR A 491 -9.95 -11.76 5.56
CA THR A 491 -8.79 -11.48 4.71
C THR A 491 -8.51 -9.97 4.61
N ALA A 492 -9.54 -9.12 4.57
CA ALA A 492 -9.38 -7.67 4.47
C ALA A 492 -9.10 -6.97 5.82
N LEU A 493 -9.54 -7.56 6.94
CA LEU A 493 -9.45 -7.01 8.30
C LEU A 493 -8.07 -6.48 8.73
N PRO A 494 -6.94 -7.14 8.40
CA PRO A 494 -5.61 -6.65 8.74
C PRO A 494 -5.21 -5.35 8.01
N SER A 495 -5.86 -5.02 6.90
CA SER A 495 -5.50 -3.85 6.09
C SER A 495 -6.13 -2.57 6.65
N LEU A 496 -5.30 -1.74 7.30
CA LEU A 496 -5.72 -0.47 7.88
C LEU A 496 -6.29 0.51 6.84
N ASP A 497 -5.82 0.44 5.59
CA ASP A 497 -6.25 1.33 4.51
C ASP A 497 -7.69 1.07 4.04
N LEU A 498 -8.27 -0.08 4.42
CA LEU A 498 -9.61 -0.52 4.03
C LEU A 498 -10.63 -0.44 5.18
N SER A 499 -10.21 0.05 6.35
CA SER A 499 -10.98 0.00 7.59
C SER A 499 -12.35 0.68 7.54
N ASN A 500 -12.48 1.80 6.82
CA ASN A 500 -13.74 2.55 6.72
C ASN A 500 -14.81 1.77 5.96
N PHE A 501 -14.43 1.12 4.86
CA PHE A 501 -15.35 0.29 4.08
C PHE A 501 -15.75 -0.96 4.89
N LEU A 502 -14.79 -1.58 5.58
CA LEU A 502 -15.07 -2.72 6.46
C LEU A 502 -15.97 -2.34 7.63
N ALA A 503 -15.78 -1.16 8.24
CA ALA A 503 -16.68 -0.65 9.27
C ALA A 503 -18.10 -0.43 8.72
N ALA A 504 -18.22 0.12 7.50
CA ALA A 504 -19.51 0.27 6.84
C ALA A 504 -20.17 -1.10 6.57
N LEU A 505 -19.40 -2.08 6.07
CA LEU A 505 -19.85 -3.44 5.84
C LEU A 505 -20.32 -4.14 7.12
N LEU A 506 -19.53 -4.08 8.19
CA LEU A 506 -19.85 -4.67 9.49
C LEU A 506 -21.02 -3.96 10.19
N SER A 507 -21.29 -2.69 9.85
CA SER A 507 -22.49 -1.97 10.31
C SER A 507 -23.75 -2.32 9.51
N SER A 508 -23.59 -2.90 8.32
CA SER A 508 -24.66 -3.30 7.40
C SER A 508 -25.23 -4.68 7.75
N SER A 509 -26.37 -5.07 7.17
CA SER A 509 -26.86 -6.45 7.26
C SER A 509 -26.27 -7.40 6.21
N GLN A 510 -25.34 -6.91 5.36
CA GLN A 510 -24.83 -7.62 4.18
C GLN A 510 -23.53 -8.40 4.46
N SER A 511 -23.00 -8.36 5.69
CA SER A 511 -21.76 -9.06 6.05
C SER A 511 -21.85 -10.56 5.79
N ASP A 512 -22.97 -11.17 6.17
CA ASP A 512 -23.16 -12.62 6.03
C ASP A 512 -23.32 -13.03 4.57
N ILE A 513 -23.98 -12.17 3.77
CA ILE A 513 -24.15 -12.37 2.32
C ILE A 513 -22.78 -12.35 1.64
N ILE A 514 -21.92 -11.36 1.93
CA ILE A 514 -20.60 -11.26 1.31
C ILE A 514 -19.65 -12.38 1.75
N ARG A 515 -19.79 -12.88 2.98
CA ARG A 515 -18.99 -14.02 3.48
C ARG A 515 -19.36 -15.35 2.83
N THR A 516 -20.64 -15.55 2.50
CA THR A 516 -21.17 -16.85 2.10
C THR A 516 -21.48 -16.97 0.62
N THR A 517 -21.67 -15.86 -0.09
CA THR A 517 -22.02 -15.88 -1.51
C THR A 517 -20.85 -16.41 -2.32
N PRO A 518 -21.01 -17.55 -3.02
CA PRO A 518 -19.92 -18.18 -3.71
C PRO A 518 -19.63 -17.47 -5.03
N ARG A 519 -18.36 -17.52 -5.44
CA ARG A 519 -17.82 -16.92 -6.67
C ARG A 519 -18.08 -15.41 -6.76
N THR A 520 -17.46 -14.65 -5.88
CA THR A 520 -17.62 -13.19 -5.87
C THR A 520 -16.27 -12.48 -5.92
N SER A 521 -16.22 -11.34 -6.59
CA SER A 521 -15.05 -10.44 -6.54
C SER A 521 -15.42 -9.17 -5.79
N LEU A 522 -14.79 -8.93 -4.65
CA LEU A 522 -15.07 -7.80 -3.80
C LEU A 522 -14.14 -6.64 -4.13
N LEU A 523 -14.71 -5.51 -4.53
CA LEU A 523 -13.98 -4.29 -4.87
C LEU A 523 -14.00 -3.34 -3.66
N ILE A 524 -12.88 -3.24 -2.94
CA ILE A 524 -12.81 -2.46 -1.70
C ILE A 524 -12.14 -1.10 -1.94
N PRO A 525 -12.84 0.02 -1.70
CA PRO A 525 -12.24 1.35 -1.81
C PRO A 525 -11.38 1.70 -0.60
N TYR A 526 -10.31 2.47 -0.82
CA TYR A 526 -9.47 3.00 0.27
C TYR A 526 -10.21 3.95 1.21
N ASN A 527 -9.70 4.15 2.42
CA ASN A 527 -10.21 5.11 3.40
C ASN A 527 -10.33 6.55 2.85
N SER A 528 -9.42 6.94 1.95
CA SER A 528 -9.43 8.26 1.29
C SER A 528 -10.62 8.43 0.33
N ALA A 529 -11.20 7.35 -0.18
CA ALA A 529 -12.37 7.36 -1.05
C ALA A 529 -13.59 7.99 -0.36
N PHE A 530 -13.83 7.70 0.92
CA PHE A 530 -14.93 8.29 1.70
C PHE A 530 -14.77 9.81 1.87
N LYS A 531 -13.54 10.32 1.90
CA LYS A 531 -13.27 11.77 1.94
C LYS A 531 -13.52 12.39 0.56
N ARG A 532 -13.02 11.77 -0.51
CA ARG A 532 -13.22 12.23 -1.90
C ARG A 532 -14.67 12.15 -2.37
N LEU A 533 -15.46 11.21 -1.86
CA LEU A 533 -16.90 11.10 -2.12
C LEU A 533 -17.69 12.34 -1.66
N GLY A 534 -17.14 13.08 -0.69
CA GLY A 534 -17.76 14.25 -0.08
C GLY A 534 -18.37 13.92 1.28
N LEU A 535 -18.08 14.76 2.28
CA LEU A 535 -18.47 14.55 3.67
C LEU A 535 -19.99 14.33 3.83
N LEU A 536 -20.81 15.04 3.05
CA LEU A 536 -22.27 14.94 3.15
C LEU A 536 -22.81 13.63 2.55
N VAL A 537 -22.19 13.14 1.48
CA VAL A 537 -22.58 11.85 0.88
C VAL A 537 -22.20 10.72 1.84
N SER A 538 -20.99 10.75 2.38
CA SER A 538 -20.54 9.77 3.37
C SER A 538 -21.39 9.80 4.64
N ALA A 539 -21.76 10.98 5.13
CA ALA A 539 -22.67 11.13 6.27
C ALA A 539 -24.09 10.61 5.97
N HIS A 540 -24.58 10.76 4.74
CA HIS A 540 -25.85 10.18 4.30
C HIS A 540 -25.81 8.66 4.31
N LEU A 541 -24.79 8.05 3.69
CA LEU A 541 -24.64 6.59 3.60
C LEU A 541 -24.46 5.94 4.97
N LEU A 542 -23.71 6.57 5.86
CA LEU A 542 -23.48 6.06 7.22
C LEU A 542 -24.63 6.40 8.20
N SER A 543 -25.66 7.12 7.75
CA SER A 543 -26.81 7.46 8.57
C SER A 543 -27.71 6.26 8.79
N THR A 544 -28.15 6.06 10.04
CA THR A 544 -29.12 5.01 10.40
C THR A 544 -30.44 5.14 9.63
N SER A 545 -30.79 6.34 9.17
CA SER A 545 -32.02 6.60 8.41
C SER A 545 -31.99 6.07 6.97
N TYR A 546 -30.80 5.78 6.42
CA TYR A 546 -30.63 5.43 5.00
C TYR A 546 -29.74 4.20 4.81
N LYS A 547 -29.79 3.27 5.76
CA LYS A 547 -29.00 2.02 5.74
C LYS A 547 -29.18 1.22 4.44
N GLN A 548 -30.37 1.23 3.85
CA GLN A 548 -30.66 0.55 2.58
C GLN A 548 -29.83 1.09 1.40
N ASP A 549 -29.55 2.40 1.37
CA ASP A 549 -28.73 3.00 0.31
C ASP A 549 -27.28 2.50 0.45
N LEU A 550 -26.76 2.40 1.69
CA LEU A 550 -25.44 1.84 1.96
C LEU A 550 -25.34 0.35 1.58
N GLU A 551 -26.37 -0.44 1.90
CA GLU A 551 -26.40 -1.87 1.57
C GLU A 551 -26.36 -2.12 0.05
N LYS A 552 -27.09 -1.31 -0.74
CA LYS A 552 -27.00 -1.33 -2.20
C LYS A 552 -25.61 -0.95 -2.70
N VAL A 553 -25.00 0.09 -2.13
CA VAL A 553 -23.62 0.49 -2.48
C VAL A 553 -22.65 -0.66 -2.20
N ILE A 554 -22.75 -1.32 -1.05
CA ILE A 554 -21.90 -2.46 -0.69
C ILE A 554 -22.06 -3.62 -1.69
N LEU A 555 -23.30 -3.99 -2.03
CA LEU A 555 -23.57 -5.05 -3.00
C LEU A 555 -23.10 -4.68 -4.41
N HIS A 556 -23.16 -3.40 -4.79
CA HIS A 556 -22.63 -2.91 -6.06
C HIS A 556 -21.11 -3.06 -6.15
N HIS A 557 -20.39 -2.99 -5.02
CA HIS A 557 -18.96 -3.23 -4.97
C HIS A 557 -18.60 -4.73 -5.00
N THR A 558 -19.58 -5.63 -5.13
CA THR A 558 -19.33 -7.07 -5.20
C THR A 558 -19.76 -7.59 -6.57
N LEU A 559 -18.81 -8.06 -7.38
CA LEU A 559 -19.08 -8.69 -8.67
C LEU A 559 -19.67 -10.10 -8.46
N SER A 560 -20.55 -10.53 -9.36
CA SER A 560 -21.25 -11.81 -9.29
C SER A 560 -20.41 -13.03 -9.69
N ASP A 561 -19.17 -12.81 -10.15
CA ASP A 561 -18.21 -13.83 -10.57
C ASP A 561 -16.81 -13.52 -10.05
N VAL A 562 -15.92 -14.52 -10.08
CA VAL A 562 -14.50 -14.38 -9.71
C VAL A 562 -13.71 -13.90 -10.91
N GLU A 563 -13.17 -12.70 -10.84
CA GLU A 563 -12.42 -12.06 -11.92
C GLU A 563 -11.01 -11.75 -11.45
N TYR A 564 -10.05 -12.61 -11.78
CA TYR A 564 -8.65 -12.36 -11.42
C TYR A 564 -8.06 -11.18 -12.20
N SER A 565 -6.98 -10.61 -11.68
CA SER A 565 -6.30 -9.43 -12.24
C SER A 565 -5.97 -9.58 -13.73
N SER A 566 -5.60 -10.78 -14.18
CA SER A 566 -5.30 -11.08 -15.59
C SER A 566 -6.50 -10.86 -16.51
N ASN A 567 -7.72 -11.19 -16.08
CA ASN A 567 -8.95 -10.94 -16.84
C ASN A 567 -9.30 -9.45 -16.87
N LEU A 568 -9.09 -8.76 -15.74
CA LEU A 568 -9.39 -7.33 -15.59
C LEU A 568 -8.43 -6.44 -16.41
N VAL A 569 -7.22 -6.91 -16.67
CA VAL A 569 -6.21 -6.18 -17.47
C VAL A 569 -6.32 -6.53 -18.96
N ASN A 570 -6.79 -7.72 -19.33
CA ASN A 570 -6.86 -8.17 -20.73
C ASN A 570 -8.17 -7.76 -21.43
N GLY A 571 -8.14 -6.64 -22.15
CA GLY A 571 -9.25 -6.17 -23.00
C GLY A 571 -9.31 -4.64 -23.06
N SER A 572 -9.97 -4.09 -24.08
CA SER A 572 -10.16 -2.63 -24.21
C SER A 572 -11.35 -2.12 -23.38
N GLN A 573 -12.47 -2.86 -23.37
CA GLN A 573 -13.66 -2.51 -22.62
C GLN A 573 -14.47 -3.76 -22.24
N GLN A 574 -14.78 -3.93 -20.96
CA GLN A 574 -15.59 -5.05 -20.44
C GLN A 574 -16.65 -4.55 -19.47
N THR A 575 -17.73 -5.33 -19.27
CA THR A 575 -18.82 -4.98 -18.36
C THR A 575 -19.12 -6.18 -17.46
N PHE A 576 -19.17 -5.95 -16.15
CA PHE A 576 -19.37 -6.96 -15.12
C PHE A 576 -20.68 -6.72 -14.38
N GLN A 577 -21.36 -7.80 -14.04
CA GLN A 577 -22.57 -7.79 -13.22
C GLN A 577 -22.20 -7.74 -11.74
N THR A 578 -22.97 -6.99 -10.95
CA THR A 578 -22.80 -6.90 -9.49
C THR A 578 -23.90 -7.67 -8.77
N LEU A 579 -23.69 -8.01 -7.49
CA LEU A 579 -24.71 -8.65 -6.66
C LEU A 579 -25.95 -7.78 -6.42
N GLU A 580 -25.82 -6.46 -6.56
CA GLU A 580 -26.95 -5.54 -6.52
C GLU A 580 -27.84 -5.65 -7.77
N GLY A 581 -27.30 -6.19 -8.87
CA GLY A 581 -27.99 -6.35 -10.17
C GLY A 581 -27.68 -5.23 -11.17
N SER A 582 -26.81 -4.29 -10.82
CA SER A 582 -26.33 -3.23 -11.71
C SER A 582 -24.95 -3.53 -12.29
N ASP A 583 -24.61 -2.87 -13.38
CA ASP A 583 -23.38 -3.13 -14.12
C ASP A 583 -22.24 -2.22 -13.69
N ILE A 584 -21.01 -2.73 -13.81
CA ILE A 584 -19.76 -2.00 -13.70
C ILE A 584 -19.00 -2.13 -15.02
N LYS A 585 -18.62 -1.00 -15.62
CA LYS A 585 -17.85 -0.97 -16.88
C LYS A 585 -16.39 -0.69 -16.61
N LEU A 586 -15.51 -1.48 -17.21
CA LEU A 586 -14.07 -1.38 -17.13
C LEU A 586 -13.52 -0.87 -18.47
N GLU A 587 -12.64 0.12 -18.42
CA GLU A 587 -11.96 0.74 -19.56
C GLU A 587 -10.47 0.83 -19.29
N ARG A 588 -9.65 0.28 -20.18
CA ARG A 588 -8.19 0.33 -20.08
C ARG A 588 -7.64 1.52 -20.86
N MET A 589 -6.87 2.37 -20.19
CA MET A 589 -6.19 3.51 -20.84
C MET A 589 -4.87 3.08 -21.50
N ASP A 590 -4.42 3.85 -22.49
CA ASP A 590 -3.14 3.64 -23.19
C ASP A 590 -1.92 3.63 -22.25
N ASN A 591 -2.02 4.31 -21.10
CA ASN A 591 -0.99 4.35 -20.06
C ASN A 591 -0.96 3.10 -19.16
N GLY A 592 -1.82 2.10 -19.40
CA GLY A 592 -1.93 0.87 -18.61
C GLY A 592 -2.80 0.97 -17.35
N THR A 593 -3.36 2.14 -17.04
CA THR A 593 -4.29 2.33 -15.92
C THR A 593 -5.66 1.75 -16.26
N VAL A 594 -6.26 1.04 -15.31
CA VAL A 594 -7.59 0.46 -15.44
C VAL A 594 -8.60 1.37 -14.73
N LEU A 595 -9.54 1.92 -15.48
CA LEU A 595 -10.62 2.76 -14.96
C LEU A 595 -11.93 1.98 -14.94
N ILE A 596 -12.67 2.16 -13.86
CA ILE A 596 -13.98 1.56 -13.67
C ILE A 596 -15.01 2.68 -13.56
N SER A 597 -16.12 2.55 -14.28
CA SER A 597 -17.28 3.42 -14.17
C SER A 597 -18.50 2.62 -13.70
N PRO A 598 -19.25 3.12 -12.69
CA PRO A 598 -20.49 2.48 -12.28
C PRO A 598 -21.57 2.76 -13.31
N SER A 599 -22.63 1.97 -13.30
CA SER A 599 -23.78 2.26 -14.15
C SER A 599 -24.63 3.44 -13.65
N GLY A 600 -24.47 3.85 -12.39
CA GLY A 600 -25.18 4.97 -11.75
C GLY A 600 -24.27 6.13 -11.35
N GLY A 601 -24.67 6.86 -10.30
CA GLY A 601 -23.96 8.05 -9.84
C GLY A 601 -24.17 9.28 -10.74
N TRP A 602 -23.21 10.21 -10.72
CA TRP A 602 -23.21 11.39 -11.58
C TRP A 602 -22.43 11.14 -12.89
N PRO A 603 -22.71 11.91 -13.96
CA PRO A 603 -21.97 11.79 -15.21
C PRO A 603 -20.46 12.00 -15.01
N GLY A 604 -19.66 11.10 -15.59
CA GLY A 604 -18.21 11.12 -15.51
C GLY A 604 -17.62 10.50 -14.25
N MET A 605 -18.43 9.91 -13.37
CA MET A 605 -17.94 9.16 -12.20
C MET A 605 -17.09 7.96 -12.65
N LYS A 606 -15.80 7.99 -12.32
CA LYS A 606 -14.84 6.91 -12.57
C LYS A 606 -13.99 6.68 -11.31
N SER A 607 -13.54 5.45 -11.13
CA SER A 607 -12.64 5.00 -10.06
C SER A 607 -11.48 4.24 -10.69
N ARG A 608 -10.27 4.40 -10.16
CA ARG A 608 -9.12 3.61 -10.58
C ARG A 608 -9.17 2.26 -9.88
N LEU A 609 -9.12 1.19 -10.66
CA LEU A 609 -8.91 -0.16 -10.15
C LEU A 609 -7.42 -0.39 -9.97
N VAL A 610 -7.05 -0.91 -8.81
CA VAL A 610 -5.74 -1.49 -8.55
C VAL A 610 -5.93 -3.02 -8.55
N PRO A 611 -5.63 -3.70 -9.68
CA PRO A 611 -5.78 -5.14 -9.76
C PRO A 611 -4.79 -5.79 -8.79
N ARG A 612 -5.32 -6.43 -7.75
CA ARG A 612 -4.56 -7.16 -6.73
C ARG A 612 -5.29 -8.45 -6.46
N ASP A 613 -4.65 -9.60 -6.64
CA ASP A 613 -5.31 -10.89 -6.43
C ASP A 613 -5.23 -11.32 -4.95
N THR A 614 -5.87 -10.55 -4.08
CA THR A 614 -5.98 -10.94 -2.67
C THR A 614 -7.03 -12.04 -2.56
N LEU A 615 -6.57 -13.28 -2.52
CA LEU A 615 -7.41 -14.47 -2.57
C LEU A 615 -8.28 -14.61 -1.30
N THR A 616 -9.48 -15.16 -1.46
CA THR A 616 -10.44 -15.41 -0.38
C THR A 616 -11.15 -16.75 -0.61
N GLN A 617 -11.82 -17.27 0.42
CA GLN A 617 -12.57 -18.52 0.34
C GLN A 617 -13.68 -18.50 -0.74
N THR A 618 -14.26 -17.33 -1.03
CA THR A 618 -15.38 -17.17 -1.97
C THR A 618 -14.99 -16.55 -3.31
N GLY A 619 -13.75 -16.11 -3.47
CA GLY A 619 -13.25 -15.46 -4.68
C GLY A 619 -12.05 -14.55 -4.41
N VAL A 620 -12.10 -13.29 -4.82
CA VAL A 620 -10.93 -12.39 -4.80
C VAL A 620 -11.31 -10.98 -4.35
N ILE A 621 -10.37 -10.26 -3.73
CA ILE A 621 -10.52 -8.85 -3.36
C ILE A 621 -9.61 -8.00 -4.23
N HIS A 622 -10.16 -6.96 -4.86
CA HIS A 622 -9.39 -5.90 -5.51
C HIS A 622 -9.59 -4.56 -4.81
N GLU A 623 -8.63 -3.66 -4.98
CA GLU A 623 -8.65 -2.35 -4.34
C GLU A 623 -9.07 -1.26 -5.32
N LEU A 624 -9.84 -0.29 -4.82
CA LEU A 624 -10.36 0.84 -5.60
C LEU A 624 -9.89 2.18 -5.04
N SER A 625 -9.67 3.16 -5.92
CA SER A 625 -9.42 4.53 -5.48
C SER A 625 -10.67 5.20 -4.91
N ASP A 626 -11.83 4.99 -5.52
CA ASP A 626 -13.07 5.73 -5.21
C ASP A 626 -14.28 4.80 -5.09
N ILE A 627 -15.24 5.21 -4.25
CA ILE A 627 -16.51 4.51 -4.02
C ILE A 627 -17.39 4.66 -5.25
N LEU A 628 -18.02 3.58 -5.70
CA LEU A 628 -18.91 3.49 -6.86
C LEU A 628 -20.40 3.53 -6.43
N LEU A 629 -21.24 4.31 -7.10
CA LEU A 629 -22.66 4.42 -6.77
C LEU A 629 -23.55 3.70 -7.82
N PRO A 630 -24.41 2.75 -7.42
CA PRO A 630 -25.33 2.09 -8.34
C PRO A 630 -26.48 3.02 -8.78
N ARG A 631 -27.17 2.67 -9.87
CA ARG A 631 -28.34 3.42 -10.37
C ARG A 631 -29.52 3.45 -9.42
N SER A 632 -29.63 2.46 -8.54
CA SER A 632 -30.74 2.31 -7.59
C SER A 632 -30.63 3.20 -6.35
N VAL A 633 -29.55 3.98 -6.23
CA VAL A 633 -29.27 4.88 -5.11
C VAL A 633 -29.39 6.33 -5.55
N ASP A 634 -30.56 6.89 -5.26
CA ASP A 634 -30.87 8.29 -5.54
C ASP A 634 -30.51 9.17 -4.35
N ILE A 635 -29.48 10.00 -4.52
CA ILE A 635 -29.03 10.99 -3.56
C ILE A 635 -29.54 12.35 -4.03
N THR A 636 -30.68 12.77 -3.47
CA THR A 636 -31.30 14.07 -3.76
C THR A 636 -30.67 15.18 -2.92
N ILE A 637 -30.87 16.43 -3.35
CA ILE A 637 -30.44 17.62 -2.59
C ILE A 637 -31.08 17.63 -1.19
N GLY A 638 -32.35 17.22 -1.06
CA GLY A 638 -33.03 17.10 0.22
C GLY A 638 -32.36 16.10 1.18
N LYS A 639 -31.95 14.92 0.68
CA LYS A 639 -31.19 13.93 1.47
C LYS A 639 -29.86 14.51 1.95
N LEU A 640 -29.13 15.21 1.07
CA LEU A 640 -27.85 15.85 1.40
C LEU A 640 -28.01 17.02 2.39
N MET A 641 -29.05 17.85 2.27
CA MET A 641 -29.35 18.92 3.22
C MET A 641 -29.66 18.38 4.62
N LYS A 642 -30.37 17.25 4.70
CA LYS A 642 -30.60 16.56 5.97
C LYS A 642 -29.29 16.04 6.57
N ALA A 643 -28.40 15.46 5.75
CA ALA A 643 -27.06 15.05 6.18
C ALA A 643 -26.20 16.26 6.65
N ALA A 644 -26.39 17.43 6.03
CA ALA A 644 -25.77 18.70 6.42
C ALA A 644 -26.34 19.33 7.71
N LYS A 645 -27.28 18.64 8.40
CA LYS A 645 -28.02 19.18 9.55
C LYS A 645 -28.73 20.50 9.20
N GLY A 646 -29.35 20.57 8.02
CA GLY A 646 -30.04 21.76 7.52
C GLY A 646 -31.57 21.64 7.50
N SER A 647 -32.18 20.98 8.49
CA SER A 647 -33.63 20.73 8.53
C SER A 647 -34.47 22.02 8.51
N THR A 648 -33.93 23.09 9.11
CA THR A 648 -34.50 24.44 9.10
C THR A 648 -34.47 25.04 7.70
N MET A 649 -33.35 24.87 6.98
CA MET A 649 -33.22 25.33 5.60
C MET A 649 -34.15 24.54 4.66
N THR A 650 -34.28 23.22 4.84
CA THR A 650 -35.26 22.40 4.11
C THR A 650 -36.69 22.93 4.30
N SER A 651 -37.05 23.32 5.52
CA SER A 651 -38.36 23.92 5.82
C SER A 651 -38.57 25.28 5.12
N LEU A 652 -37.51 26.08 4.97
CA LEU A 652 -37.53 27.32 4.20
C LEU A 652 -37.76 27.07 2.70
N PHE A 653 -37.07 26.08 2.11
CA PHE A 653 -37.28 25.69 0.72
C PHE A 653 -38.71 25.26 0.43
N ASN A 654 -39.30 24.42 1.29
CA ASN A 654 -40.69 23.98 1.15
C ASN A 654 -41.66 25.16 1.18
N ARG A 655 -41.46 26.09 2.13
CA ARG A 655 -42.35 27.26 2.28
C ARG A 655 -42.14 28.35 1.22
N ALA A 656 -40.98 28.36 0.58
CA ALA A 656 -40.64 29.25 -0.54
C ALA A 656 -41.16 28.76 -1.91
N GLY A 657 -41.65 27.50 -1.99
CA GLY A 657 -42.07 26.88 -3.24
C GLY A 657 -40.95 26.24 -4.07
N PHE A 658 -39.79 25.95 -3.45
CA PHE A 658 -38.63 25.32 -4.11
C PHE A 658 -38.47 23.82 -3.75
N GLU A 659 -39.54 23.16 -3.32
CA GLU A 659 -39.53 21.73 -2.94
C GLU A 659 -39.05 20.81 -4.08
N TRP A 660 -39.38 21.15 -5.33
CA TRP A 660 -38.97 20.41 -6.51
C TRP A 660 -37.43 20.30 -6.65
N ILE A 661 -36.67 21.31 -6.20
CA ILE A 661 -35.19 21.26 -6.17
C ILE A 661 -34.71 20.22 -5.15
N LEU A 662 -35.36 20.15 -3.99
CA LEU A 662 -34.99 19.19 -2.93
C LEU A 662 -35.22 17.74 -3.38
N ASN A 663 -36.30 17.52 -4.14
CA ASN A 663 -36.66 16.21 -4.67
C ASN A 663 -35.95 15.86 -5.99
N GLY A 664 -35.33 16.86 -6.64
CA GLY A 664 -34.69 16.69 -7.95
C GLY A 664 -35.70 16.50 -9.09
N THR A 665 -36.93 17.03 -8.94
CA THR A 665 -37.98 16.95 -9.96
C THR A 665 -37.95 18.16 -10.89
N ALA A 666 -38.66 18.09 -12.02
CA ALA A 666 -38.80 19.22 -12.93
C ALA A 666 -39.46 20.44 -12.26
N PRO A 667 -39.13 21.67 -12.68
CA PRO A 667 -39.78 22.89 -12.18
C PRO A 667 -41.27 22.92 -12.56
N PRO A 668 -42.12 23.62 -11.77
CA PRO A 668 -43.53 23.84 -12.09
C PRO A 668 -43.76 24.56 -13.43
N ASP A 669 -44.91 24.30 -14.07
CA ASP A 669 -45.25 24.80 -15.42
C ASP A 669 -45.33 26.35 -15.53
N ASP A 670 -45.51 27.06 -14.42
CA ASP A 670 -45.60 28.51 -14.32
C ASP A 670 -44.23 29.20 -14.16
N TRP A 671 -43.13 28.44 -14.15
CA TRP A 671 -41.77 28.96 -13.99
C TRP A 671 -41.21 29.54 -15.30
N SER A 672 -40.91 30.84 -15.32
CA SER A 672 -40.26 31.51 -16.46
C SER A 672 -38.74 31.45 -16.37
N TRP A 673 -38.11 31.04 -17.47
CA TRP A 673 -36.65 30.97 -17.58
C TRP A 673 -36.02 32.36 -17.69
N PRO A 674 -34.91 32.63 -16.99
CA PRO A 674 -33.96 33.67 -17.39
C PRO A 674 -33.51 33.48 -18.85
N ASP A 675 -33.73 34.48 -19.71
CA ASP A 675 -33.58 34.41 -21.18
C ASP A 675 -32.29 33.76 -21.75
N GLU A 676 -32.48 33.10 -22.91
CA GLU A 676 -31.58 32.80 -24.07
C GLU A 676 -30.15 32.24 -23.90
N LYS A 677 -29.61 31.99 -22.71
CA LYS A 677 -28.27 31.39 -22.54
C LYS A 677 -28.25 29.85 -22.49
N ASN A 678 -29.17 29.15 -23.14
CA ASN A 678 -29.29 27.71 -22.97
C ASN A 678 -29.49 26.90 -24.28
N PRO A 679 -28.41 26.50 -24.98
CA PRO A 679 -28.51 25.50 -26.04
C PRO A 679 -28.32 24.10 -25.42
N GLY A 680 -29.41 23.49 -24.95
CA GLY A 680 -29.55 22.02 -24.91
C GLY A 680 -28.72 21.19 -23.91
N GLY A 681 -28.22 21.75 -22.79
CA GLY A 681 -27.54 20.97 -21.74
C GLY A 681 -28.30 20.97 -20.42
N GLY A 682 -28.53 19.80 -19.81
CA GLY A 682 -29.27 19.69 -18.55
C GLY A 682 -28.63 20.51 -17.42
N ILE A 683 -29.43 21.25 -16.66
CA ILE A 683 -28.97 22.17 -15.60
C ILE A 683 -29.00 21.46 -14.24
N GLY A 684 -27.91 21.59 -13.48
CA GLY A 684 -27.79 21.11 -12.10
C GLY A 684 -27.90 22.24 -11.08
N TRP A 685 -28.37 21.95 -9.86
CA TRP A 685 -28.55 22.94 -8.80
C TRP A 685 -27.58 22.68 -7.65
N THR A 686 -26.79 23.68 -7.27
CA THR A 686 -25.96 23.60 -6.04
C THR A 686 -26.54 24.49 -4.96
N VAL A 687 -26.81 23.93 -3.79
CA VAL A 687 -27.41 24.64 -2.66
C VAL A 687 -26.37 24.91 -1.58
N LEU A 688 -26.25 26.16 -1.18
CA LEU A 688 -25.55 26.56 0.04
C LEU A 688 -26.46 26.27 1.24
N CYS A 689 -26.12 25.28 2.05
CA CYS A 689 -26.95 24.81 3.16
C CYS A 689 -26.33 25.21 4.52
N PRO A 690 -26.87 26.24 5.19
CA PRO A 690 -26.49 26.53 6.57
C PRO A 690 -26.93 25.41 7.52
N THR A 691 -26.11 25.16 8.55
CA THR A 691 -26.49 24.25 9.64
C THR A 691 -27.65 24.81 10.45
N ASP A 692 -28.41 23.94 11.12
CA ASP A 692 -29.53 24.31 11.99
C ASP A 692 -29.09 25.25 13.13
N ASP A 693 -27.85 25.11 13.61
CA ASP A 693 -27.27 26.00 14.62
C ASP A 693 -27.10 27.45 14.12
N ALA A 694 -26.91 27.66 12.81
CA ALA A 694 -26.79 28.99 12.21
C ALA A 694 -28.08 29.82 12.37
N PHE A 695 -29.24 29.17 12.58
CA PHE A 695 -30.53 29.84 12.72
C PHE A 695 -30.86 30.28 14.15
N LYS A 696 -30.05 29.91 15.16
CA LYS A 696 -30.34 30.20 16.58
C LYS A 696 -30.57 31.68 16.91
N ASN A 697 -29.89 32.57 16.19
CA ASN A 697 -29.96 34.03 16.40
C ASN A 697 -31.00 34.73 15.49
N HIS A 698 -31.82 33.98 14.75
CA HIS A 698 -32.82 34.52 13.82
C HIS A 698 -34.25 34.23 14.29
N ASN A 699 -35.13 35.24 14.19
CA ASN A 699 -36.54 35.09 14.49
C ASN A 699 -37.28 34.41 13.32
N LEU A 700 -37.34 33.07 13.36
CA LEU A 700 -37.97 32.26 12.31
C LEU A 700 -39.46 32.59 12.11
N THR A 701 -40.18 32.95 13.18
CA THR A 701 -41.61 33.31 13.07
C THR A 701 -41.81 34.56 12.23
N GLU A 702 -40.96 35.57 12.39
CA GLU A 702 -40.97 36.78 11.56
C GLU A 702 -40.57 36.47 10.11
N LEU A 703 -39.58 35.60 9.92
CA LEU A 703 -39.12 35.17 8.60
C LEU A 703 -40.22 34.46 7.81
N PHE A 704 -40.95 33.54 8.47
CA PHE A 704 -42.05 32.80 7.86
C PHE A 704 -43.29 33.66 7.59
N ALA A 705 -43.43 34.81 8.25
CA ALA A 705 -44.52 35.76 8.01
C ALA A 705 -44.32 36.59 6.74
N ASN A 706 -43.08 36.74 6.24
CA ASN A 706 -42.76 37.51 5.04
C ASN A 706 -42.31 36.61 3.88
N PRO A 707 -43.23 36.16 3.01
CA PRO A 707 -42.92 35.20 1.93
C PRO A 707 -41.95 35.76 0.89
N MET A 708 -41.98 37.08 0.60
CA MET A 708 -41.05 37.68 -0.35
C MET A 708 -39.62 37.68 0.19
N ARG A 709 -39.42 38.06 1.46
CA ARG A 709 -38.10 38.04 2.09
C ARG A 709 -37.53 36.63 2.17
N LEU A 710 -38.37 35.66 2.54
CA LEU A 710 -38.02 34.24 2.60
C LEU A 710 -37.61 33.70 1.24
N LYS A 711 -38.39 33.96 0.17
CA LYS A 711 -38.05 33.57 -1.20
C LYS A 711 -36.69 34.16 -1.61
N SER A 712 -36.46 35.42 -1.29
CA SER A 712 -35.23 36.14 -1.62
C SER A 712 -33.97 35.57 -0.93
N ILE A 713 -34.12 35.03 0.29
CA ILE A 713 -33.04 34.34 1.02
C ILE A 713 -32.76 32.98 0.40
N VAL A 714 -33.80 32.21 0.07
CA VAL A 714 -33.63 30.90 -0.56
C VAL A 714 -32.95 31.05 -1.93
N MET A 715 -33.36 32.03 -2.75
CA MET A 715 -32.74 32.30 -4.05
C MET A 715 -31.26 32.66 -3.96
N GLN A 716 -30.83 33.37 -2.91
CA GLN A 716 -29.41 33.70 -2.67
C GLN A 716 -28.55 32.45 -2.35
N HIS A 717 -29.16 31.35 -1.91
CA HIS A 717 -28.46 30.10 -1.59
C HIS A 717 -28.51 29.07 -2.72
N ILE A 718 -29.18 29.36 -3.84
CA ILE A 718 -29.29 28.45 -4.99
C ILE A 718 -28.36 28.94 -6.10
N ILE A 719 -27.40 28.10 -6.47
CA ILE A 719 -26.43 28.34 -7.54
C ILE A 719 -26.78 27.46 -8.74
N LEU A 720 -26.78 28.06 -9.92
CA LEU A 720 -26.87 27.32 -11.19
C LEU A 720 -25.52 26.66 -11.46
N SER A 721 -25.49 25.33 -11.46
CA SER A 721 -24.24 24.58 -11.66
C SER A 721 -23.92 24.55 -13.16
N PRO A 722 -22.81 25.16 -13.61
CA PRO A 722 -22.46 25.18 -15.01
C PRO A 722 -22.11 23.76 -15.50
N TYR A 723 -22.55 23.40 -16.71
CA TYR A 723 -22.14 22.15 -17.36
C TYR A 723 -20.63 22.21 -17.67
N PRO A 724 -19.81 21.26 -17.21
CA PRO A 724 -18.38 21.25 -17.52
C PRO A 724 -18.18 20.94 -19.01
N LYS A 725 -17.86 21.95 -19.82
CA LYS A 725 -17.63 21.80 -21.26
C LYS A 725 -16.25 21.22 -21.63
N ASP A 726 -15.24 21.29 -20.73
CA ASP A 726 -13.83 21.13 -21.12
C ASP A 726 -13.00 20.11 -20.29
N GLN A 727 -13.59 19.16 -19.57
CA GLN A 727 -12.78 18.16 -18.84
C GLN A 727 -12.20 17.04 -19.72
N HIS A 728 -12.53 16.98 -21.02
CA HIS A 728 -11.99 15.96 -21.93
C HIS A 728 -10.63 16.31 -22.57
N GLN A 729 -10.05 17.49 -22.32
CA GLN A 729 -8.79 17.92 -22.97
C GLN A 729 -7.55 18.02 -22.08
N ARG A 730 -7.61 17.62 -20.79
CA ARG A 730 -6.45 17.69 -19.87
C ARG A 730 -6.07 16.35 -19.24
N LEU A 731 -6.11 15.28 -20.01
CA LEU A 731 -5.47 14.00 -19.61
C LEU A 731 -4.04 13.96 -20.18
N ASP A 732 -3.20 14.90 -19.75
CA ASP A 732 -1.75 14.76 -19.94
C ASP A 732 -1.23 13.78 -18.87
N ALA A 733 -0.66 12.67 -19.32
CA ALA A 733 -0.33 11.47 -18.55
C ALA A 733 0.83 11.63 -17.53
N ARG A 734 1.04 12.81 -16.93
CA ARG A 734 2.20 13.07 -16.05
C ARG A 734 1.97 13.95 -14.82
N HIS A 735 0.74 14.27 -14.44
CA HIS A 735 0.46 14.94 -13.15
C HIS A 735 -0.60 14.16 -12.38
N ASP A 736 -0.43 14.09 -11.06
CA ASP A 736 -1.07 13.16 -10.14
C ASP A 736 -2.60 13.13 -10.25
N PHE A 737 -3.15 11.95 -10.59
CA PHE A 737 -4.59 11.66 -10.53
C PHE A 737 -5.21 11.88 -9.13
N GLU A 738 -4.37 12.02 -8.10
CA GLU A 738 -4.79 12.20 -6.71
C GLU A 738 -5.45 13.55 -6.41
N GLU A 739 -5.21 14.60 -7.21
CA GLU A 739 -5.67 15.98 -6.89
C GLU A 739 -6.92 16.45 -7.65
N MET A 740 -7.40 15.73 -8.68
CA MET A 740 -8.41 16.28 -9.63
C MET A 740 -9.87 15.80 -9.46
N TYR A 741 -10.15 14.76 -8.68
CA TYR A 741 -11.52 14.22 -8.55
C TYR A 741 -12.02 14.27 -7.10
N ASN A 742 -12.07 15.46 -6.51
CA ASN A 742 -12.94 15.67 -5.36
C ASN A 742 -14.38 15.74 -5.91
N ASN A 743 -15.34 15.00 -5.36
CA ASN A 743 -16.71 15.00 -5.87
C ASN A 743 -17.46 16.27 -5.43
N GLN A 744 -16.84 17.44 -5.64
CA GLN A 744 -17.40 18.75 -5.37
C GLN A 744 -18.49 19.07 -6.40
N PRO A 745 -19.61 19.65 -5.96
CA PRO A 745 -20.68 20.06 -6.86
C PRO A 745 -20.31 21.31 -7.69
N LEU A 746 -19.32 22.09 -7.26
CA LEU A 746 -18.76 23.28 -7.93
C LEU A 746 -17.23 23.27 -7.84
N VAL A 747 -16.55 23.93 -8.78
CA VAL A 747 -15.09 24.08 -8.77
C VAL A 747 -14.69 25.17 -7.77
N LEU A 748 -14.21 24.80 -6.60
CA LEU A 748 -13.82 25.76 -5.57
C LEU A 748 -12.38 26.24 -5.78
N GLU A 749 -12.22 27.38 -6.46
CA GLU A 749 -10.93 28.08 -6.63
C GLU A 749 -10.91 29.40 -5.85
N ASP A 750 -9.71 29.91 -5.57
CA ASP A 750 -9.57 31.22 -4.95
C ASP A 750 -10.13 32.30 -5.89
N THR A 751 -11.09 33.10 -5.41
CA THR A 751 -11.86 34.10 -6.17
C THR A 751 -12.91 33.55 -7.16
N ALA A 752 -13.22 32.25 -7.11
CA ALA A 752 -14.29 31.67 -7.93
C ALA A 752 -15.63 32.36 -7.65
N THR A 753 -16.29 32.84 -8.70
CA THR A 753 -17.56 33.57 -8.61
C THR A 753 -18.67 32.76 -9.28
N TYR A 754 -19.81 32.64 -8.62
CA TYR A 754 -20.99 31.98 -9.14
C TYR A 754 -22.24 32.84 -9.00
N SER A 755 -23.05 32.89 -10.05
CA SER A 755 -24.33 33.59 -10.04
C SER A 755 -25.39 32.73 -9.36
N THR A 756 -26.08 33.32 -8.38
CA THR A 756 -27.22 32.68 -7.73
C THR A 756 -28.48 32.94 -8.53
N LEU A 757 -29.59 32.28 -8.16
CA LEU A 757 -30.89 32.53 -8.79
C LEU A 757 -31.38 33.99 -8.59
N ARG A 758 -30.71 34.78 -7.74
CA ARG A 758 -31.01 36.20 -7.48
C ARG A 758 -30.28 37.17 -8.44
N ASP A 759 -29.34 36.72 -9.27
CA ASP A 759 -28.55 37.60 -10.16
C ASP A 759 -29.43 38.53 -11.03
N ASN A 760 -30.51 37.98 -11.60
CA ASN A 760 -31.46 38.75 -12.41
C ASN A 760 -32.23 39.83 -11.64
N GLU A 761 -32.37 39.70 -10.31
CA GLU A 761 -33.14 40.63 -9.48
C GLU A 761 -32.25 41.66 -8.77
N SER A 762 -30.95 41.40 -8.62
CA SER A 762 -30.07 42.23 -7.80
C SER A 762 -28.60 42.16 -8.20
N PHE A 763 -27.94 43.32 -8.23
CA PHE A 763 -26.48 43.44 -8.44
C PHE A 763 -25.63 42.64 -7.43
N TYR A 764 -26.20 42.30 -6.26
CA TYR A 764 -25.55 41.50 -5.21
C TYR A 764 -26.00 40.02 -5.23
N GLY A 765 -26.49 39.52 -6.37
CA GLY A 765 -26.88 38.13 -6.55
C GLY A 765 -25.70 37.17 -6.71
N ASP A 766 -24.52 37.65 -7.09
CA ASP A 766 -23.31 36.82 -7.21
C ASP A 766 -22.70 36.49 -5.84
N ILE A 767 -22.20 35.27 -5.70
CA ILE A 767 -21.37 34.83 -4.57
C ILE A 767 -19.93 34.59 -5.00
N VAL A 768 -18.99 34.78 -4.08
CA VAL A 768 -17.56 34.56 -4.28
C VAL A 768 -17.01 33.60 -3.23
N PHE A 769 -16.21 32.63 -3.68
CA PHE A 769 -15.43 31.74 -2.82
C PHE A 769 -14.00 32.25 -2.70
N LYS A 770 -13.43 32.14 -1.52
CA LYS A 770 -12.04 32.52 -1.24
C LYS A 770 -11.35 31.47 -0.39
N SER A 771 -10.09 31.18 -0.72
CA SER A 771 -9.25 30.30 0.10
C SER A 771 -8.67 31.07 1.28
N THR A 772 -8.69 30.47 2.48
CA THR A 772 -8.14 31.06 3.71
C THR A 772 -6.77 30.48 4.11
N GLY A 773 -6.17 29.66 3.25
CA GLY A 773 -4.93 28.93 3.51
C GLY A 773 -5.17 27.45 3.87
N ALA A 774 -4.08 26.68 3.96
CA ALA A 774 -4.12 25.27 4.38
C ALA A 774 -4.07 25.17 5.92
N GLU A 775 -4.92 24.33 6.51
CA GLU A 775 -4.84 23.94 7.93
C GLU A 775 -3.67 22.95 8.16
N GLU A 776 -3.35 22.65 9.42
CA GLU A 776 -2.27 21.71 9.82
C GLU A 776 -2.45 20.29 9.22
N ASP A 777 -3.68 19.91 8.86
CA ASP A 777 -4.04 18.63 8.22
C ASP A 777 -3.93 18.63 6.68
N GLY A 778 -3.47 19.73 6.08
CA GLY A 778 -3.28 19.86 4.63
C GLY A 778 -4.55 20.17 3.82
N THR A 779 -5.72 20.34 4.46
CA THR A 779 -6.97 20.72 3.78
C THR A 779 -7.12 22.23 3.62
N THR A 780 -7.44 22.68 2.41
CA THR A 780 -7.71 24.09 2.09
C THR A 780 -9.09 24.50 2.59
N GLN A 781 -9.16 25.48 3.51
CA GLN A 781 -10.43 25.99 4.03
C GLN A 781 -10.98 27.11 3.14
N PHE A 782 -12.23 26.95 2.69
CA PHE A 782 -12.92 27.92 1.84
C PHE A 782 -13.95 28.72 2.64
N ILE A 783 -14.08 29.99 2.26
CA ILE A 783 -15.14 30.89 2.74
C ILE A 783 -15.97 31.35 1.56
N VAL A 784 -17.27 31.51 1.77
CA VAL A 784 -18.22 31.99 0.76
C VAL A 784 -18.88 33.27 1.26
N GLY A 785 -18.99 34.27 0.39
CA GLY A 785 -19.65 35.54 0.68
C GLY A 785 -20.30 36.14 -0.56
N ILE A 786 -21.07 37.22 -0.37
CA ILE A 786 -21.69 37.94 -1.49
C ILE A 786 -20.63 38.81 -2.17
N LYS A 787 -20.51 38.69 -3.49
CA LYS A 787 -19.54 39.45 -4.30
C LYS A 787 -19.86 40.95 -4.20
N ASP A 788 -18.80 41.76 -4.07
CA ASP A 788 -18.87 43.23 -3.96
C ASP A 788 -19.61 43.81 -2.74
N ALA A 789 -20.09 42.99 -1.79
CA ALA A 789 -20.57 43.45 -0.50
C ALA A 789 -19.38 43.97 0.36
N ARG A 790 -19.45 45.21 0.88
CA ARG A 790 -18.38 45.83 1.69
C ARG A 790 -18.83 46.04 3.14
N GLY A 791 -18.01 45.58 4.10
CA GLY A 791 -17.86 46.26 5.39
C GLY A 791 -17.96 45.41 6.64
N THR A 792 -16.87 44.71 7.00
CA THR A 792 -16.41 44.42 8.37
C THR A 792 -15.24 43.46 8.22
N ASP A 793 -13.99 43.95 8.32
CA ASP A 793 -12.72 43.22 8.62
C ASP A 793 -12.58 41.71 8.26
N GLY A 794 -13.28 41.23 7.23
CA GLY A 794 -13.43 39.83 6.93
C GLY A 794 -13.95 38.97 8.09
N SER A 795 -14.99 39.35 8.85
CA SER A 795 -15.60 38.45 9.89
C SER A 795 -17.14 38.44 10.02
N GLY A 796 -17.84 39.42 9.44
CA GLY A 796 -19.30 39.57 9.59
C GLY A 796 -20.15 38.77 8.59
N ASP A 797 -19.86 38.89 7.29
CA ASP A 797 -20.82 38.58 6.21
C ASP A 797 -20.45 37.38 5.31
N TRP A 798 -19.46 36.58 5.69
CA TRP A 798 -19.08 35.35 5.01
C TRP A 798 -19.41 34.12 5.87
N ALA A 799 -19.59 32.99 5.20
CA ALA A 799 -19.78 31.70 5.83
C ALA A 799 -18.59 30.79 5.50
N LYS A 800 -18.16 30.00 6.49
CA LYS A 800 -17.17 28.93 6.29
C LYS A 800 -17.82 27.76 5.60
N VAL A 801 -17.15 27.20 4.61
CA VAL A 801 -17.51 25.91 4.02
C VAL A 801 -17.09 24.80 4.98
N LEU A 802 -18.05 24.04 5.48
CA LEU A 802 -17.84 22.94 6.42
C LEU A 802 -17.69 21.59 5.71
N GLY A 803 -18.30 21.45 4.52
CA GLY A 803 -18.28 20.22 3.75
C GLY A 803 -19.15 20.32 2.50
N TRP A 804 -19.14 19.27 1.68
CA TRP A 804 -19.94 19.22 0.45
C TRP A 804 -20.40 17.80 0.14
N GLY A 805 -21.34 17.69 -0.80
CA GLY A 805 -21.77 16.44 -1.40
C GLY A 805 -22.47 16.70 -2.72
N ARG A 806 -22.26 15.81 -3.70
CA ARG A 806 -22.88 15.90 -5.02
C ARG A 806 -24.17 15.09 -5.07
N SER A 807 -25.21 15.60 -5.73
CA SER A 807 -26.45 14.84 -5.95
C SER A 807 -26.28 13.85 -7.10
N THR A 808 -27.02 12.75 -7.10
CA THR A 808 -27.11 11.85 -8.27
C THR A 808 -28.31 12.16 -9.15
N THR A 809 -29.31 12.88 -8.63
CA THR A 809 -30.50 13.29 -9.40
C THR A 809 -30.25 14.57 -10.20
N SER A 810 -30.76 14.59 -11.44
CA SER A 810 -30.80 15.77 -12.32
C SER A 810 -32.26 16.22 -12.53
N ALA A 811 -32.49 17.52 -12.69
CA ALA A 811 -33.84 18.11 -12.75
C ALA A 811 -34.59 17.85 -14.08
N PHE A 812 -34.03 17.05 -15.00
CA PHE A 812 -34.62 16.79 -16.31
C PHE A 812 -34.73 15.28 -16.57
N PRO A 813 -35.89 14.79 -17.04
CA PRO A 813 -36.07 13.38 -17.33
C PRO A 813 -35.14 12.95 -18.47
N THR A 814 -34.38 11.89 -18.23
CA THR A 814 -33.75 11.08 -19.28
C THR A 814 -34.86 10.44 -20.11
N PHE A 815 -35.00 10.81 -21.38
CA PHE A 815 -35.89 10.08 -22.29
C PHE A 815 -35.35 8.64 -22.47
N GLU A 816 -36.19 7.64 -22.16
CA GLU A 816 -35.94 6.24 -22.48
C GLU A 816 -35.79 6.05 -24.01
N PRO A 817 -34.92 5.15 -24.48
CA PRO A 817 -34.86 4.82 -25.90
C PRO A 817 -36.11 3.99 -26.26
N THR A 818 -37.06 4.61 -26.95
CA THR A 818 -38.13 3.87 -27.63
C THR A 818 -37.54 2.93 -28.67
N GLN A 819 -38.06 1.70 -28.70
CA GLN A 819 -37.69 0.62 -29.60
C GLN A 819 -37.61 1.10 -31.06
N LEU A 820 -36.47 0.84 -31.70
CA LEU A 820 -36.23 1.13 -33.10
C LEU A 820 -36.75 -0.06 -33.93
N ASP A 821 -37.99 0.02 -34.42
CA ASP A 821 -38.44 -0.79 -35.54
C ASP A 821 -38.00 -0.16 -36.88
N SER A 822 -37.71 -1.06 -37.81
CA SER A 822 -37.12 -0.92 -39.14
C SER A 822 -37.78 0.10 -40.09
N GLU A 823 -36.97 0.93 -40.77
CA GLU A 823 -36.78 0.95 -42.24
C GLU A 823 -35.84 2.09 -42.72
N PRO A 824 -35.15 1.96 -43.88
CA PRO A 824 -34.13 2.90 -44.32
C PRO A 824 -34.62 3.86 -45.43
N ALA A 825 -34.42 5.16 -45.27
CA ALA A 825 -34.42 6.08 -46.42
C ALA A 825 -33.55 7.32 -46.19
N GLN A 826 -32.79 7.63 -47.24
CA GLN A 826 -31.75 8.62 -47.40
C GLN A 826 -32.21 10.08 -47.22
N MET A 827 -31.46 10.87 -46.46
CA MET A 827 -30.94 12.19 -46.90
C MET A 827 -29.93 12.71 -45.88
N GLY A 828 -28.75 13.10 -46.37
CA GLY A 828 -27.59 13.44 -45.56
C GLY A 828 -27.78 14.68 -44.70
N PHE A 829 -27.63 14.51 -43.39
CA PHE A 829 -27.18 15.53 -42.47
C PHE A 829 -26.20 14.89 -41.47
N SER A 830 -25.08 15.58 -41.28
CA SER A 830 -23.97 15.28 -40.36
C SER A 830 -24.36 14.47 -39.12
N THR A 831 -23.86 13.25 -39.01
CA THR A 831 -23.92 12.39 -37.83
C THR A 831 -23.18 13.04 -36.65
N ARG A 832 -23.93 13.69 -35.77
CA ARG A 832 -23.47 14.01 -34.40
C ARG A 832 -24.03 12.94 -33.47
N ALA A 833 -23.27 11.86 -33.30
CA ALA A 833 -23.58 10.79 -32.37
C ALA A 833 -23.34 11.25 -30.91
N GLY A 834 -24.37 11.08 -30.08
CA GLY A 834 -24.34 10.77 -28.66
C GLY A 834 -23.44 11.56 -27.71
N PHE A 835 -24.01 12.53 -27.00
CA PHE A 835 -23.57 12.88 -25.65
C PHE A 835 -24.79 13.15 -24.76
N ILE A 836 -25.10 12.18 -23.90
CA ILE A 836 -26.11 12.27 -22.84
C ILE A 836 -25.39 12.78 -21.59
N GLY A 837 -25.71 13.99 -21.11
CA GLY A 837 -25.12 14.55 -19.89
C GLY A 837 -26.07 15.55 -19.24
N GLY A 838 -26.72 15.15 -18.15
CA GLY A 838 -27.41 16.08 -17.25
C GLY A 838 -26.43 16.60 -16.20
N ALA A 839 -26.23 17.90 -16.05
CA ALA A 839 -25.41 18.42 -14.96
C ALA A 839 -26.03 18.03 -13.61
N ALA A 840 -25.32 17.21 -12.83
CA ALA A 840 -25.69 16.89 -11.46
C ALA A 840 -25.08 17.94 -10.51
N GLY A 841 -25.93 18.65 -9.76
CA GLY A 841 -25.54 19.67 -8.78
C GLY A 841 -25.21 19.06 -7.41
N GLY A 842 -25.54 19.74 -6.31
CA GLY A 842 -25.30 19.20 -4.96
C GLY A 842 -25.54 20.18 -3.82
N VAL A 843 -24.88 19.94 -2.68
CA VAL A 843 -24.99 20.75 -1.46
C VAL A 843 -23.60 21.11 -0.96
N ILE A 844 -23.41 22.37 -0.58
CA ILE A 844 -22.25 22.87 0.15
C ILE A 844 -22.74 23.30 1.53
N GLN A 845 -22.27 22.64 2.57
CA GLN A 845 -22.60 22.94 3.95
C GLN A 845 -21.83 24.17 4.43
N ILE A 846 -22.54 25.11 5.05
CA ILE A 846 -21.96 26.35 5.56
C ILE A 846 -22.32 26.59 7.03
N ASP A 847 -21.48 27.33 7.75
CA ASP A 847 -21.66 27.58 9.19
C ASP A 847 -22.62 28.74 9.52
N ARG A 848 -22.97 29.58 8.54
CA ARG A 848 -23.80 30.78 8.69
C ARG A 848 -24.81 30.92 7.56
N LEU A 849 -25.95 31.54 7.86
CA LEU A 849 -26.96 31.91 6.85
C LEU A 849 -26.51 33.16 6.08
N ILE A 850 -26.48 33.08 4.74
CA ILE A 850 -26.13 34.22 3.88
C ILE A 850 -27.38 35.07 3.64
N LEU A 851 -27.50 36.19 4.33
CA LEU A 851 -28.60 37.12 4.11
C LEU A 851 -28.33 37.95 2.84
N PRO A 852 -29.32 38.12 1.95
CA PRO A 852 -29.15 38.98 0.78
C PRO A 852 -28.73 40.39 1.18
N TYR A 853 -27.67 40.88 0.56
CA TYR A 853 -27.13 42.19 0.88
C TYR A 853 -28.03 43.28 0.28
N GLU A 854 -28.71 44.00 1.16
CA GLU A 854 -29.36 45.25 0.81
C GLU A 854 -28.37 46.38 1.12
N PRO A 855 -27.78 47.04 0.11
CA PRO A 855 -26.95 48.20 0.36
C PRO A 855 -27.76 49.21 1.18
N PRO A 856 -27.21 49.77 2.27
CA PRO A 856 -27.89 50.85 2.97
C PRO A 856 -28.18 51.97 1.96
N TRP A 857 -29.34 52.64 2.08
CA TRP A 857 -29.93 53.51 1.05
C TRP A 857 -28.95 54.50 0.36
N TRP A 858 -27.93 54.97 1.07
CA TRP A 858 -26.85 55.81 0.55
C TRP A 858 -25.84 55.13 -0.39
N ILE A 859 -25.86 53.80 -0.55
CA ILE A 859 -25.09 53.05 -1.56
C ILE A 859 -25.98 52.70 -2.76
N SER A 860 -27.28 52.43 -2.57
CA SER A 860 -28.22 52.21 -3.70
C SER A 860 -28.63 53.52 -4.38
N TYR A 861 -28.62 54.63 -3.66
CA TYR A 861 -28.96 55.97 -4.17
C TYR A 861 -27.80 56.97 -4.11
N GLY A 862 -26.64 56.59 -3.57
CA GLY A 862 -25.51 57.49 -3.34
C GLY A 862 -24.21 57.04 -3.98
N ALA A 863 -24.20 57.10 -5.31
CA ALA A 863 -23.01 57.52 -6.05
C ALA A 863 -23.17 59.00 -6.48
N PRO A 864 -23.03 60.01 -5.59
CA PRO A 864 -23.03 61.41 -5.99
C PRO A 864 -21.67 61.88 -6.52
N SER A 865 -20.67 61.00 -6.62
CA SER A 865 -19.33 61.32 -7.14
C SER A 865 -19.25 61.30 -8.68
N VAL A 866 -20.23 60.69 -9.37
CA VAL A 866 -20.22 60.52 -10.84
C VAL A 866 -21.18 61.48 -11.55
N VAL A 867 -22.08 62.14 -10.82
CA VAL A 867 -23.12 63.01 -11.42
C VAL A 867 -22.62 64.43 -11.73
N GLY A 868 -21.45 64.85 -11.23
CA GLY A 868 -20.91 66.21 -11.45
C GLY A 868 -20.11 66.44 -12.75
N PHE A 869 -19.84 65.40 -13.55
CA PHE A 869 -19.11 65.53 -14.83
C PHE A 869 -19.84 64.96 -16.04
N ALA A 870 -21.02 64.33 -15.85
CA ALA A 870 -21.85 63.80 -16.93
C ALA A 870 -23.08 64.68 -17.22
N GLY A 871 -23.01 65.97 -16.90
CA GLY A 871 -23.95 66.98 -17.39
C GLY A 871 -23.62 67.42 -18.81
N MET A 872 -23.37 66.50 -19.74
CA MET A 872 -23.27 66.75 -21.19
C MET A 872 -23.18 65.41 -21.95
N SER A 873 -24.13 65.21 -22.87
CA SER A 873 -24.31 64.08 -23.79
C SER A 873 -24.85 62.76 -23.22
N GLU A 874 -26.08 62.44 -23.62
CA GLU A 874 -26.57 61.06 -23.71
C GLU A 874 -25.66 60.28 -24.67
N GLN A 875 -24.64 59.61 -24.16
CA GLN A 875 -23.95 58.53 -24.87
C GLN A 875 -23.20 57.63 -23.88
N LYS A 876 -23.23 56.32 -24.12
CA LYS A 876 -22.52 55.30 -23.33
C LYS A 876 -21.01 55.54 -23.41
N VAL A 877 -20.44 56.25 -22.43
CA VAL A 877 -18.99 56.45 -22.33
C VAL A 877 -18.37 55.43 -21.38
N SER A 878 -17.24 54.85 -21.80
CA SER A 878 -16.47 53.84 -21.06
C SER A 878 -16.02 54.33 -19.68
N ALA A 879 -16.01 53.44 -18.70
CA ALA A 879 -15.53 53.70 -17.33
C ALA A 879 -14.08 54.27 -17.30
N THR A 880 -13.26 53.94 -18.29
CA THR A 880 -11.88 54.46 -18.43
C THR A 880 -11.82 55.97 -18.63
N GLU A 881 -12.74 56.56 -19.41
CA GLU A 881 -12.80 58.01 -19.64
C GLU A 881 -13.22 58.78 -18.40
N ASN A 882 -14.15 58.22 -17.62
CA ASN A 882 -14.57 58.81 -16.34
C ASN A 882 -13.43 58.82 -15.31
N ILE A 883 -12.61 57.76 -15.29
CA ILE A 883 -11.42 57.69 -14.42
C ILE A 883 -10.37 58.71 -14.86
N LYS A 884 -10.09 58.84 -16.17
CA LYS A 884 -9.18 59.88 -16.71
C LYS A 884 -9.67 61.28 -16.33
N ALA A 885 -10.96 61.56 -16.44
CA ALA A 885 -11.54 62.84 -16.05
C ALA A 885 -11.39 63.13 -14.54
N PHE A 886 -11.62 62.13 -13.67
CA PHE A 886 -11.47 62.25 -12.23
C PHE A 886 -10.02 62.54 -11.82
N ILE A 887 -9.07 61.78 -12.36
CA ILE A 887 -7.64 61.95 -12.07
C ILE A 887 -7.17 63.34 -12.55
N ALA A 888 -7.57 63.74 -13.76
CA ALA A 888 -7.21 65.05 -14.29
C ALA A 888 -7.78 66.20 -13.44
N GLY A 889 -9.02 66.06 -12.96
CA GLY A 889 -9.64 66.99 -12.01
C GLY A 889 -8.86 67.09 -10.70
N GLY A 890 -8.37 65.95 -10.17
CA GLY A 890 -7.51 65.92 -8.98
C GLY A 890 -6.19 66.66 -9.15
N PHE A 891 -5.50 66.47 -10.28
CA PHE A 891 -4.27 67.20 -10.61
C PHE A 891 -4.50 68.70 -10.80
N GLY A 892 -5.64 69.08 -11.39
CA GLY A 892 -6.08 70.47 -11.46
C GLY A 892 -6.25 71.10 -10.07
N GLY A 893 -6.99 70.42 -9.18
CA GLY A 893 -7.19 70.87 -7.80
C GLY A 893 -5.87 71.02 -7.03
N ALA A 894 -4.95 70.06 -7.16
CA ALA A 894 -3.63 70.14 -6.52
C ALA A 894 -2.80 71.33 -7.03
N SER A 895 -2.82 71.59 -8.34
CA SER A 895 -2.12 72.72 -8.97
C SER A 895 -2.65 74.07 -8.48
N ALA A 896 -3.97 74.20 -8.31
CA ALA A 896 -4.62 75.37 -7.75
C ALA A 896 -4.16 75.69 -6.32
N VAL A 897 -4.03 74.65 -5.49
CA VAL A 897 -3.55 74.77 -4.11
C VAL A 897 -2.06 75.16 -4.10
N LEU A 898 -1.22 74.53 -4.91
CA LEU A 898 0.21 74.83 -4.98
C LEU A 898 0.50 76.29 -5.38
N VAL A 899 -0.25 76.85 -6.33
CA VAL A 899 -0.05 78.25 -6.75
C VAL A 899 -0.76 79.23 -5.80
N GLY A 900 -1.93 78.85 -5.27
CA GLY A 900 -2.74 79.74 -4.44
C GLY A 900 -2.33 79.83 -2.97
N HIS A 901 -1.66 78.81 -2.43
CA HIS A 901 -1.41 78.69 -0.99
C HIS A 901 -0.54 79.82 -0.38
N PRO A 902 0.52 80.33 -1.05
CA PRO A 902 1.29 81.46 -0.54
C PRO A 902 0.44 82.73 -0.28
N PHE A 903 -0.53 82.98 -1.15
CA PHE A 903 -1.48 84.09 -0.99
C PHE A 903 -2.46 83.83 0.17
N ASP A 904 -2.96 82.59 0.29
CA ASP A 904 -3.83 82.19 1.39
C ASP A 904 -3.15 82.30 2.75
N LEU A 905 -1.87 81.91 2.86
CA LEU A 905 -1.10 82.03 4.10
C LEU A 905 -0.87 83.49 4.47
N THR A 906 -0.53 84.33 3.48
CA THR A 906 -0.36 85.78 3.69
C THR A 906 -1.65 86.42 4.19
N LYS A 907 -2.78 86.05 3.57
CA LYS A 907 -4.12 86.48 3.97
C LYS A 907 -4.43 86.06 5.41
N THR A 908 -4.35 84.76 5.75
CA THR A 908 -4.77 84.27 7.07
C THR A 908 -3.91 84.80 8.21
N ARG A 909 -2.60 84.96 8.00
CA ARG A 909 -1.71 85.62 8.98
C ARG A 909 -2.10 87.08 9.19
N LEU A 910 -2.44 87.81 8.12
CA LEU A 910 -2.87 89.21 8.24
C LEU A 910 -4.22 89.35 8.97
N GLN A 911 -5.12 88.37 8.82
CA GLN A 911 -6.44 88.36 9.47
C GLN A 911 -6.39 88.03 10.97
N THR A 912 -5.46 87.18 11.37
CA THR A 912 -5.36 86.64 12.75
C THR A 912 -4.27 87.31 13.59
N ALA A 913 -3.46 88.17 12.98
CA ALA A 913 -2.44 88.95 13.68
C ALA A 913 -3.04 89.88 14.73
N ALA A 914 -2.38 89.96 15.88
CA ALA A 914 -2.59 91.05 16.82
C ALA A 914 -2.15 92.39 16.18
N PRO A 915 -2.74 93.52 16.61
CA PRO A 915 -2.33 94.85 16.15
C PRO A 915 -0.82 95.06 16.30
N GLY A 916 -0.16 95.60 15.27
CA GLY A 916 1.28 95.91 15.27
C GLY A 916 2.22 94.78 14.81
N VAL A 917 1.76 93.53 14.65
CA VAL A 917 2.64 92.42 14.20
C VAL A 917 3.09 92.58 12.74
N TYR A 918 2.20 93.06 11.88
CA TYR A 918 2.46 93.29 10.46
C TYR A 918 1.92 94.65 10.01
N THR A 919 2.68 95.35 9.17
CA THR A 919 2.24 96.62 8.55
C THR A 919 1.42 96.40 7.27
N GLY A 920 1.53 95.24 6.64
CA GLY A 920 0.79 94.88 5.43
C GLY A 920 1.17 93.51 4.87
N ALA A 921 0.59 93.13 3.73
CA ALA A 921 0.82 91.82 3.10
C ALA A 921 2.29 91.58 2.71
N VAL A 922 2.97 92.60 2.18
CA VAL A 922 4.40 92.50 1.82
C VAL A 922 5.28 92.27 3.05
N ASP A 923 4.93 92.87 4.19
CA ASP A 923 5.62 92.68 5.47
C ASP A 923 5.41 91.25 6.01
N VAL A 924 4.22 90.67 5.84
CA VAL A 924 3.96 89.25 6.14
C VAL A 924 4.88 88.34 5.31
N VAL A 925 4.98 88.57 3.99
CA VAL A 925 5.84 87.77 3.10
C VAL A 925 7.31 87.93 3.49
N LYS A 926 7.80 89.16 3.66
CA LYS A 926 9.20 89.43 4.06
C LYS A 926 9.56 88.77 5.38
N LYS A 927 8.74 88.94 6.42
CA LYS A 927 8.99 88.33 7.74
C LYS A 927 8.87 86.81 7.71
N THR A 928 7.97 86.25 6.89
CA THR A 928 7.82 84.80 6.75
C THR A 928 9.02 84.19 6.04
N LEU A 929 9.47 84.80 4.93
CA LEU A 929 10.66 84.35 4.20
C LEU A 929 11.93 84.48 5.03
N ALA A 930 12.08 85.58 5.78
CA ALA A 930 13.23 85.78 6.65
C ALA A 930 13.29 84.78 7.82
N LYS A 931 12.13 84.36 8.35
CA LYS A 931 12.07 83.43 9.50
C LYS A 931 12.05 81.96 9.11
N ASP A 932 11.21 81.58 8.15
CA ASP A 932 10.86 80.20 7.83
C ASP A 932 11.28 79.79 6.39
N GLY A 933 11.90 80.69 5.61
CA GLY A 933 12.25 80.45 4.21
C GLY A 933 11.04 80.28 3.28
N ILE A 934 11.29 79.81 2.05
CA ILE A 934 10.24 79.59 1.03
C ILE A 934 9.26 78.50 1.48
N SER A 935 9.73 77.45 2.15
CA SER A 935 8.87 76.39 2.69
C SER A 935 7.88 76.90 3.74
N GLY A 936 8.24 77.97 4.46
CA GLY A 936 7.34 78.68 5.38
C GLY A 936 6.08 79.23 4.70
N MET A 937 6.16 79.62 3.43
CA MET A 937 5.01 80.09 2.64
C MET A 937 4.01 78.97 2.32
N TYR A 938 4.42 77.72 2.45
CA TYR A 938 3.62 76.52 2.20
C TYR A 938 3.09 75.84 3.47
N ARG A 939 3.27 76.47 4.63
CA ARG A 939 2.83 75.92 5.91
C ARG A 939 1.30 75.76 5.93
N GLY A 940 0.81 74.57 6.29
CA GLY A 940 -0.62 74.26 6.31
C GLY A 940 -1.25 73.94 4.95
N MET A 941 -0.46 73.59 3.93
CA MET A 941 -0.95 73.22 2.59
C MET A 941 -1.53 71.79 2.50
N VAL A 942 -1.12 70.89 3.39
CA VAL A 942 -1.56 69.49 3.35
C VAL A 942 -3.08 69.31 3.52
N PRO A 943 -3.76 69.98 4.48
CA PRO A 943 -5.22 69.86 4.59
C PRO A 943 -5.97 70.23 3.31
N PRO A 944 -5.72 71.38 2.65
CA PRO A 944 -6.41 71.68 1.40
C PRO A 944 -6.03 70.74 0.26
N LEU A 945 -4.80 70.20 0.18
CA LEU A 945 -4.46 69.18 -0.84
C LEU A 945 -5.26 67.88 -0.69
N LEU A 946 -5.48 67.43 0.55
CA LEU A 946 -6.31 66.24 0.81
C LEU A 946 -7.80 66.52 0.61
N GLY A 947 -8.23 67.76 0.90
CA GLY A 947 -9.64 68.15 0.83
C GLY A 947 -10.11 68.64 -0.54
N VAL A 948 -9.21 69.08 -1.44
CA VAL A 948 -9.60 69.82 -2.66
C VAL A 948 -10.53 69.01 -3.57
N THR A 949 -10.19 67.75 -3.86
CA THR A 949 -10.98 66.88 -4.72
C THR A 949 -12.37 66.57 -4.11
N PRO A 950 -12.49 66.08 -2.87
CA PRO A 950 -13.81 65.82 -2.29
C PRO A 950 -14.64 67.08 -2.07
N ILE A 951 -14.02 68.23 -1.74
CA ILE A 951 -14.73 69.52 -1.60
C ILE A 951 -15.34 69.93 -2.94
N PHE A 952 -14.58 69.91 -4.03
CA PHE A 952 -15.11 70.27 -5.35
C PHE A 952 -16.14 69.27 -5.86
N ALA A 953 -15.92 67.96 -5.66
CA ALA A 953 -16.87 66.93 -6.07
C ALA A 953 -18.24 67.13 -5.39
N VAL A 954 -18.25 67.33 -4.07
CA VAL A 954 -19.50 67.60 -3.33
C VAL A 954 -20.10 68.95 -3.71
N SER A 955 -19.27 69.98 -3.96
CA SER A 955 -19.76 71.29 -4.38
C SER A 955 -20.47 71.27 -5.73
N PHE A 956 -19.90 70.60 -6.75
CA PHE A 956 -20.54 70.51 -8.06
C PHE A 956 -21.77 69.64 -8.02
N TRP A 957 -21.71 68.47 -7.37
CA TRP A 957 -22.88 67.62 -7.18
C TRP A 957 -24.02 68.37 -6.47
N ALA A 958 -23.72 69.02 -5.34
CA ALA A 958 -24.73 69.74 -4.58
C ALA A 958 -25.28 70.95 -5.36
N TYR A 959 -24.46 71.57 -6.22
CA TYR A 959 -24.90 72.63 -7.12
C TYR A 959 -25.90 72.10 -8.16
N ASP A 960 -25.62 70.95 -8.78
CA ASP A 960 -26.53 70.33 -9.75
C ASP A 960 -27.85 69.89 -9.11
N VAL A 961 -27.79 69.27 -7.93
CA VAL A 961 -28.99 68.92 -7.15
C VAL A 961 -29.78 70.18 -6.78
N SER A 962 -29.09 71.25 -6.36
CA SER A 962 -29.76 72.51 -5.99
C SER A 962 -30.43 73.17 -7.20
N LYS A 963 -29.82 73.11 -8.39
CA LYS A 963 -30.45 73.58 -9.65
C LYS A 963 -31.71 72.79 -9.96
N GLN A 964 -31.68 71.46 -9.87
CA GLN A 964 -32.84 70.59 -10.13
C GLN A 964 -33.96 70.86 -9.12
N LEU A 965 -33.61 71.02 -7.84
CA LEU A 965 -34.55 71.32 -6.78
C LEU A 965 -35.23 72.68 -6.99
N ILE A 966 -34.47 73.74 -7.30
CA ILE A 966 -35.03 75.07 -7.59
C ILE A 966 -35.87 75.05 -8.86
N PHE A 967 -35.45 74.31 -9.89
CA PHE A 967 -36.23 74.13 -11.11
C PHE A 967 -37.59 73.51 -10.82
N ALA A 968 -37.64 72.45 -10.00
CA ALA A 968 -38.87 71.75 -9.64
C ALA A 968 -39.79 72.55 -8.69
N LEU A 969 -39.22 73.39 -7.82
CA LEU A 969 -39.97 74.13 -6.80
C LEU A 969 -40.48 75.50 -7.23
N THR A 970 -40.21 75.95 -8.46
CA THR A 970 -40.66 77.27 -8.96
C THR A 970 -41.94 77.12 -9.80
N PRO A 971 -43.14 77.40 -9.27
CA PRO A 971 -44.38 77.35 -10.05
C PRO A 971 -44.41 78.45 -11.14
N ASP A 972 -45.08 78.14 -12.27
CA ASP A 972 -45.33 79.06 -13.41
C ASP A 972 -44.09 79.61 -14.14
N ARG A 973 -43.15 78.72 -14.50
CA ARG A 973 -41.93 79.08 -15.24
C ARG A 973 -42.18 79.36 -16.73
N THR A 974 -41.80 80.54 -17.21
CA THR A 974 -41.99 81.00 -18.60
C THR A 974 -40.78 80.80 -19.53
N HIS A 975 -39.58 80.52 -18.99
CA HIS A 975 -38.35 80.28 -19.76
C HIS A 975 -37.69 78.94 -19.41
N PRO A 976 -37.09 78.22 -20.39
CA PRO A 976 -36.50 76.89 -20.19
C PRO A 976 -35.16 76.88 -19.44
N SER A 977 -34.62 78.04 -19.04
CA SER A 977 -33.32 78.15 -18.37
C SER A 977 -33.45 78.86 -17.02
N LEU A 978 -32.56 78.53 -16.09
CA LEU A 978 -32.50 79.18 -14.77
C LEU A 978 -32.00 80.62 -14.91
N SER A 979 -32.66 81.54 -14.22
CA SER A 979 -32.21 82.93 -14.08
C SER A 979 -30.92 83.01 -13.28
N THR A 980 -30.17 84.10 -13.44
CA THR A 980 -28.93 84.34 -12.68
C THR A 980 -29.17 84.33 -11.15
N ALA A 981 -30.32 84.80 -10.69
CA ALA A 981 -30.68 84.78 -9.28
C ALA A 981 -30.92 83.34 -8.76
N GLU A 982 -31.56 82.49 -9.54
CA GLU A 982 -31.76 81.07 -9.20
C GLU A 982 -30.44 80.29 -9.23
N LEU A 983 -29.55 80.61 -10.18
CA LEU A 983 -28.20 80.04 -10.22
C LEU A 983 -27.35 80.48 -9.02
N ALA A 984 -27.50 81.73 -8.57
CA ALA A 984 -26.89 82.22 -7.34
C ALA A 984 -27.44 81.48 -6.11
N ALA A 985 -28.76 81.26 -6.04
CA ALA A 985 -29.40 80.49 -4.97
C ALA A 985 -28.94 79.02 -4.96
N ALA A 986 -28.81 78.39 -6.12
CA ALA A 986 -28.23 77.05 -6.25
C ALA A 986 -26.79 77.02 -5.75
N GLY A 987 -26.01 78.06 -6.07
CA GLY A 987 -24.65 78.26 -5.56
C GLY A 987 -24.61 78.34 -4.03
N PHE A 988 -25.53 79.07 -3.41
CA PHE A 988 -25.64 79.15 -1.94
C PHE A 988 -25.97 77.79 -1.32
N LEU A 989 -26.99 77.09 -1.84
CA LEU A 989 -27.43 75.80 -1.31
C LEU A 989 -26.34 74.73 -1.44
N SER A 990 -25.55 74.76 -2.51
CA SER A 990 -24.41 73.85 -2.71
C SER A 990 -23.36 73.92 -1.61
N ALA A 991 -23.24 75.08 -0.94
CA ALA A 991 -22.26 75.28 0.11
C ALA A 991 -22.60 74.50 1.40
N VAL A 992 -23.86 74.14 1.64
CA VAL A 992 -24.29 73.46 2.87
C VAL A 992 -23.63 72.09 3.05
N PRO A 993 -23.79 71.13 2.12
CA PRO A 993 -23.10 69.84 2.22
C PRO A 993 -21.60 69.98 2.05
N THR A 994 -21.14 70.90 1.20
CA THR A 994 -19.71 71.19 1.00
C THR A 994 -19.02 71.61 2.30
N THR A 995 -19.71 72.39 3.14
CA THR A 995 -19.17 72.87 4.41
C THR A 995 -18.85 71.73 5.39
N LEU A 996 -19.52 70.57 5.29
CA LEU A 996 -19.21 69.42 6.15
C LEU A 996 -17.78 68.89 5.93
N ILE A 997 -17.26 69.01 4.71
CA ILE A 997 -15.89 68.62 4.36
C ILE A 997 -14.96 69.82 4.54
N THR A 998 -15.38 71.01 4.11
CA THR A 998 -14.55 72.22 4.17
C THR A 998 -14.27 72.67 5.60
N ALA A 999 -15.22 72.56 6.53
CA ALA A 999 -15.05 73.03 7.91
C ALA A 999 -13.87 72.39 8.67
N PRO A 1000 -13.73 71.04 8.74
CA PRO A 1000 -12.58 70.42 9.39
C PRO A 1000 -11.26 70.69 8.65
N VAL A 1001 -11.29 70.71 7.31
CA VAL A 1001 -10.11 70.99 6.47
C VAL A 1001 -9.60 72.42 6.69
N GLU A 1002 -10.49 73.41 6.65
CA GLU A 1002 -10.15 74.82 6.88
C GLU A 1002 -9.69 75.06 8.31
N ARG A 1003 -10.30 74.39 9.30
CA ARG A 1003 -9.86 74.53 10.69
C ARG A 1003 -8.43 74.02 10.87
N ALA A 1004 -8.11 72.84 10.34
CA ALA A 1004 -6.75 72.31 10.40
C ALA A 1004 -5.75 73.20 9.66
N LYS A 1005 -6.13 73.71 8.48
CA LYS A 1005 -5.34 74.67 7.68
C LYS A 1005 -5.02 75.95 8.47
N VAL A 1006 -6.02 76.61 9.04
CA VAL A 1006 -5.85 77.89 9.75
C VAL A 1006 -4.91 77.73 10.94
N LEU A 1007 -5.07 76.68 11.76
CA LEU A 1007 -4.19 76.43 12.91
C LEU A 1007 -2.73 76.18 12.51
N LEU A 1008 -2.51 75.48 11.40
CA LEU A 1008 -1.16 75.27 10.85
C LEU A 1008 -0.58 76.54 10.22
N GLN A 1009 -1.40 77.45 9.67
CA GLN A 1009 -0.90 78.68 9.04
C GLN A 1009 -0.45 79.75 10.05
N ILE A 1010 -1.13 79.84 11.20
CA ILE A 1010 -0.86 80.83 12.25
C ILE A 1010 0.25 80.41 13.23
N GLN A 1011 0.65 79.14 13.26
CA GLN A 1011 1.72 78.72 14.18
C GLN A 1011 3.06 79.37 13.78
N GLY A 1012 3.83 79.78 14.79
CA GLY A 1012 5.04 80.58 14.60
C GLY A 1012 4.81 82.09 14.45
N GLN A 1013 3.55 82.55 14.37
CA GLN A 1013 3.20 83.96 14.22
C GLN A 1013 3.43 84.75 15.52
N GLY A 1014 4.01 85.97 15.39
CA GLY A 1014 4.28 86.85 16.53
C GLY A 1014 5.30 86.27 17.54
N GLY A 1015 6.17 85.35 17.11
CA GLY A 1015 7.18 84.73 17.98
C GLY A 1015 6.70 83.55 18.81
N LYS A 1016 5.43 83.13 18.68
CA LYS A 1016 4.87 81.98 19.42
C LYS A 1016 5.48 80.65 18.97
N GLU A 1017 5.62 79.72 19.91
CA GLU A 1017 6.15 78.37 19.66
C GLU A 1017 5.29 77.55 18.69
N VAL A 1018 5.93 76.60 18.01
CA VAL A 1018 5.30 75.66 17.07
C VAL A 1018 4.56 74.58 17.88
N LYS A 1019 3.23 74.56 17.80
CA LYS A 1019 2.39 73.64 18.58
C LYS A 1019 2.06 72.32 17.88
N TYR A 1020 2.06 72.29 16.55
CA TYR A 1020 1.55 71.15 15.80
C TYR A 1020 2.55 70.67 14.75
N LYS A 1021 2.78 69.35 14.69
CA LYS A 1021 3.71 68.73 13.73
C LYS A 1021 3.11 68.53 12.34
N GLY A 1022 1.78 68.54 12.21
CA GLY A 1022 1.09 68.32 10.94
C GLY A 1022 -0.42 68.17 11.10
N VAL A 1023 -1.11 67.81 10.01
CA VAL A 1023 -2.60 67.75 9.96
C VAL A 1023 -3.18 66.73 10.92
N THR A 1024 -2.60 65.54 10.95
CA THR A 1024 -3.04 64.45 11.82
C THR A 1024 -2.85 64.81 13.29
N ASP A 1025 -1.75 65.48 13.61
CA ASP A 1025 -1.45 65.97 14.95
C ASP A 1025 -2.44 67.06 15.40
N VAL A 1026 -2.78 68.00 14.50
CA VAL A 1026 -3.83 69.00 14.76
C VAL A 1026 -5.17 68.33 15.03
N LEU A 1027 -5.63 67.41 14.17
CA LEU A 1027 -6.92 66.75 14.35
C LEU A 1027 -6.97 65.92 15.65
N LYS A 1028 -5.87 65.22 15.99
CA LYS A 1028 -5.73 64.50 17.26
C LYS A 1028 -5.81 65.44 18.46
N HIS A 1029 -5.08 66.55 18.43
CA HIS A 1029 -5.13 67.55 19.50
C HIS A 1029 -6.52 68.16 19.64
N LEU A 1030 -7.17 68.53 18.52
CA LEU A 1030 -8.53 69.08 18.54
C LEU A 1030 -9.53 68.07 19.11
N TYR A 1031 -9.44 66.80 18.71
CA TYR A 1031 -10.29 65.75 19.27
C TYR A 1031 -10.05 65.56 20.77
N LYS A 1032 -8.79 65.59 21.24
CA LYS A 1032 -8.47 65.52 22.67
C LYS A 1032 -8.97 66.74 23.46
N GLU A 1033 -8.95 67.93 22.87
CA GLU A 1033 -9.39 69.16 23.54
C GLU A 1033 -10.91 69.27 23.71
N GLY A 1034 -11.71 68.70 22.81
CA GLY A 1034 -13.17 68.86 22.88
C GLY A 1034 -13.98 68.00 21.90
N GLY A 1035 -13.44 66.84 21.52
CA GLY A 1035 -14.07 65.86 20.64
C GLY A 1035 -14.43 66.42 19.26
N MET A 1036 -15.47 65.85 18.66
CA MET A 1036 -15.96 66.24 17.33
C MET A 1036 -16.43 67.70 17.27
N ARG A 1037 -16.99 68.24 18.36
CA ARG A 1037 -17.36 69.66 18.44
C ARG A 1037 -16.15 70.58 18.27
N SER A 1038 -14.99 70.17 18.78
CA SER A 1038 -13.74 70.89 18.59
C SER A 1038 -13.13 70.68 17.21
N ILE A 1039 -13.49 69.68 16.43
CA ILE A 1039 -13.05 69.61 15.02
C ILE A 1039 -13.92 70.54 14.14
N PHE A 1040 -15.22 70.62 14.45
CA PHE A 1040 -16.21 71.40 13.68
C PHE A 1040 -16.51 72.80 14.25
N ARG A 1041 -15.84 73.28 15.31
CA ARG A 1041 -16.08 74.66 15.77
C ARG A 1041 -15.62 75.65 14.68
N GLY A 1042 -16.52 76.57 14.36
CA GLY A 1042 -16.39 77.48 13.23
C GLY A 1042 -17.19 77.09 11.98
N THR A 1043 -17.87 75.92 11.94
CA THR A 1043 -18.70 75.50 10.79
C THR A 1043 -19.70 76.57 10.35
N GLY A 1044 -20.43 77.20 11.27
CA GLY A 1044 -21.36 78.28 10.92
C GLY A 1044 -20.68 79.51 10.30
N ALA A 1045 -19.45 79.84 10.75
CA ALA A 1045 -18.65 80.91 10.17
C ALA A 1045 -18.12 80.52 8.77
N THR A 1046 -17.77 79.25 8.58
CA THR A 1046 -17.38 78.70 7.28
C THR A 1046 -18.56 78.77 6.30
N LEU A 1047 -19.77 78.39 6.72
CA LEU A 1047 -20.96 78.49 5.86
C LEU A 1047 -21.32 79.95 5.55
N ALA A 1048 -21.19 80.87 6.51
CA ALA A 1048 -21.42 82.30 6.28
C ALA A 1048 -20.45 82.92 5.26
N ARG A 1049 -19.28 82.30 5.06
CA ARG A 1049 -18.33 82.63 4.00
C ARG A 1049 -18.68 81.91 2.69
N ASP A 1050 -18.86 80.59 2.75
CA ASP A 1050 -18.96 79.72 1.57
C ASP A 1050 -20.30 79.86 0.86
N GLY A 1051 -21.41 80.03 1.58
CA GLY A 1051 -22.74 80.22 0.97
C GLY A 1051 -22.79 81.45 0.06
N PRO A 1052 -22.63 82.67 0.61
CA PRO A 1052 -22.63 83.90 -0.20
C PRO A 1052 -21.51 83.93 -1.24
N GLY A 1053 -20.33 83.38 -0.90
CA GLY A 1053 -19.19 83.28 -1.80
C GLY A 1053 -19.49 82.42 -3.03
N SER A 1054 -20.04 81.21 -2.84
CA SER A 1054 -20.42 80.31 -3.92
C SER A 1054 -21.56 80.88 -4.76
N ALA A 1055 -22.53 81.56 -4.16
CA ALA A 1055 -23.58 82.27 -4.88
C ALA A 1055 -23.00 83.30 -5.86
N ALA A 1056 -22.05 84.12 -5.39
CA ALA A 1056 -21.36 85.12 -6.20
C ALA A 1056 -20.46 84.49 -7.27
N TYR A 1057 -19.76 83.40 -6.93
CA TYR A 1057 -18.91 82.67 -7.85
C TYR A 1057 -19.70 82.15 -9.05
N PHE A 1058 -20.74 81.34 -8.81
CA PHE A 1058 -21.53 80.74 -9.89
C PHE A 1058 -22.29 81.79 -10.69
N ALA A 1059 -22.87 82.82 -10.04
CA ALA A 1059 -23.55 83.91 -10.74
C ALA A 1059 -22.59 84.67 -11.67
N SER A 1060 -21.42 85.06 -11.16
CA SER A 1060 -20.42 85.80 -11.95
C SER A 1060 -19.83 84.94 -13.06
N TYR A 1061 -19.63 83.63 -12.83
CA TYR A 1061 -19.14 82.70 -13.83
C TYR A 1061 -20.12 82.59 -15.01
N GLU A 1062 -21.41 82.42 -14.73
CA GLU A 1062 -22.45 82.32 -15.77
C GLU A 1062 -22.68 83.64 -16.51
N VAL A 1063 -22.70 84.77 -15.80
CA VAL A 1063 -22.80 86.10 -16.44
C VAL A 1063 -21.61 86.38 -17.34
N THR A 1064 -20.39 86.09 -16.87
CA THR A 1064 -19.18 86.34 -17.66
C THR A 1064 -19.10 85.40 -18.86
N LYS A 1065 -19.44 84.12 -18.71
CA LYS A 1065 -19.54 83.19 -19.85
C LYS A 1065 -20.56 83.69 -20.88
N LYS A 1066 -21.77 84.05 -20.45
CA LYS A 1066 -22.81 84.56 -21.34
C LYS A 1066 -22.39 85.84 -22.08
N PHE A 1067 -21.60 86.70 -21.43
CA PHE A 1067 -21.05 87.90 -22.04
C PHE A 1067 -19.93 87.60 -23.06
N LEU A 1068 -19.11 86.58 -22.79
CA LEU A 1068 -18.00 86.18 -23.66
C LEU A 1068 -18.43 85.29 -24.84
N THR A 1069 -19.63 84.71 -24.81
CA THR A 1069 -20.18 83.91 -25.91
C THR A 1069 -20.60 84.81 -27.09
N PRO A 1070 -19.98 84.66 -28.27
CA PRO A 1070 -20.40 85.39 -29.48
C PRO A 1070 -21.85 85.12 -29.87
N SER A 1071 -22.56 86.12 -30.38
CA SER A 1071 -23.96 86.00 -30.79
C SER A 1071 -24.15 84.88 -31.83
N GLY A 1072 -24.98 83.87 -31.51
CA GLY A 1072 -25.25 82.70 -32.36
C GLY A 1072 -24.41 81.46 -32.06
N SER A 1073 -23.45 81.52 -31.13
CA SER A 1073 -22.65 80.37 -30.69
C SER A 1073 -23.10 79.83 -29.32
N SER A 1074 -22.79 78.56 -29.03
CA SER A 1074 -23.11 77.94 -27.74
C SER A 1074 -22.04 78.29 -26.69
N PRO A 1075 -22.39 78.45 -25.41
CA PRO A 1075 -21.42 78.55 -24.32
C PRO A 1075 -20.41 77.39 -24.24
N ALA A 1076 -20.71 76.27 -24.90
CA ALA A 1076 -19.83 75.10 -25.03
C ALA A 1076 -18.62 75.35 -25.95
N ASP A 1077 -18.69 76.34 -26.85
CA ASP A 1077 -17.66 76.60 -27.87
C ASP A 1077 -16.61 77.64 -27.43
N LEU A 1078 -16.63 78.05 -26.16
CA LEU A 1078 -15.70 79.05 -25.62
C LEU A 1078 -14.27 78.50 -25.55
N ASN A 1079 -13.30 79.29 -26.05
CA ASN A 1079 -11.90 78.93 -25.94
C ASN A 1079 -11.40 78.94 -24.48
N LEU A 1080 -10.29 78.25 -24.23
CA LEU A 1080 -9.71 78.12 -22.89
C LEU A 1080 -9.42 79.47 -22.21
N GLY A 1081 -9.00 80.47 -22.98
CA GLY A 1081 -8.74 81.83 -22.46
C GLY A 1081 -10.00 82.52 -21.93
N ALA A 1082 -11.13 82.39 -22.62
CA ALA A 1082 -12.41 82.92 -22.18
C ALA A 1082 -12.92 82.21 -20.92
N ILE A 1083 -12.71 80.90 -20.81
CA ILE A 1083 -13.07 80.11 -19.61
C ILE A 1083 -12.19 80.53 -18.41
N ILE A 1084 -10.88 80.74 -18.60
CA ILE A 1084 -9.98 81.24 -17.55
C ILE A 1084 -10.40 82.64 -17.10
N LEU A 1085 -10.77 83.54 -18.02
CA LEU A 1085 -11.26 84.88 -17.70
C LEU A 1085 -12.55 84.81 -16.88
N ALA A 1086 -13.52 83.99 -17.30
CA ALA A 1086 -14.77 83.79 -16.57
C ALA A 1086 -14.56 83.18 -15.18
N GLY A 1087 -13.65 82.21 -15.04
CA GLY A 1087 -13.27 81.67 -13.73
C GLY A 1087 -12.55 82.69 -12.84
N GLY A 1088 -11.65 83.49 -13.42
CA GLY A 1088 -10.94 84.59 -12.74
C GLY A 1088 -11.87 85.66 -12.19
N THR A 1089 -12.82 86.15 -13.01
CA THR A 1089 -13.82 87.14 -12.57
C THR A 1089 -14.74 86.55 -11.51
N ALA A 1090 -15.14 85.29 -11.64
CA ALA A 1090 -15.92 84.57 -10.62
C ALA A 1090 -15.16 84.47 -9.28
N GLY A 1091 -13.86 84.18 -9.31
CA GLY A 1091 -13.01 84.19 -8.13
C GLY A 1091 -12.92 85.56 -7.46
N VAL A 1092 -12.77 86.63 -8.24
CA VAL A 1092 -12.79 88.01 -7.72
C VAL A 1092 -14.13 88.34 -7.05
N ALA A 1093 -15.25 88.01 -7.70
CA ALA A 1093 -16.59 88.23 -7.16
C ALA A 1093 -16.83 87.47 -5.85
N MET A 1094 -16.42 86.19 -5.80
CA MET A 1094 -16.49 85.37 -4.59
C MET A 1094 -15.75 86.03 -3.43
N TRP A 1095 -14.47 86.37 -3.62
CA TRP A 1095 -13.65 86.92 -2.55
C TRP A 1095 -14.09 88.34 -2.15
N ALA A 1096 -14.68 89.13 -3.05
CA ALA A 1096 -15.23 90.45 -2.70
C ALA A 1096 -16.32 90.37 -1.62
N ILE A 1097 -17.14 89.31 -1.63
CA ILE A 1097 -18.21 89.09 -0.65
C ILE A 1097 -17.73 88.23 0.53
N ALA A 1098 -16.82 87.29 0.29
CA ALA A 1098 -16.38 86.31 1.28
C ALA A 1098 -15.36 86.87 2.30
N ILE A 1099 -14.69 87.99 2.04
CA ILE A 1099 -13.61 88.48 2.91
C ILE A 1099 -14.09 88.86 4.33
N PRO A 1100 -15.15 89.68 4.51
CA PRO A 1100 -15.64 90.00 5.84
C PRO A 1100 -15.98 88.78 6.72
N PRO A 1101 -16.76 87.79 6.26
CA PRO A 1101 -16.99 86.57 7.03
C PRO A 1101 -15.74 85.69 7.16
N ASP A 1102 -14.81 85.69 6.19
CA ASP A 1102 -13.54 84.93 6.29
C ASP A 1102 -12.62 85.48 7.38
N VAL A 1103 -12.57 86.80 7.60
CA VAL A 1103 -11.83 87.38 8.74
C VAL A 1103 -12.37 86.85 10.07
N LEU A 1104 -13.69 86.89 10.23
CA LEU A 1104 -14.37 86.43 11.44
C LEU A 1104 -14.21 84.93 11.66
N LYS A 1105 -14.29 84.15 10.57
CA LYS A 1105 -14.02 82.70 10.57
C LYS A 1105 -12.60 82.41 11.03
N SER A 1106 -11.60 83.04 10.42
CA SER A 1106 -10.18 82.82 10.72
C SER A 1106 -9.86 83.18 12.17
N ARG A 1107 -10.42 84.28 12.71
CA ARG A 1107 -10.27 84.66 14.13
C ARG A 1107 -10.99 83.71 15.07
N LEU A 1108 -12.21 83.29 14.74
CA LEU A 1108 -12.99 82.36 15.56
C LEU A 1108 -12.34 80.97 15.64
N GLN A 1109 -11.79 80.47 14.53
CA GLN A 1109 -11.14 79.16 14.45
C GLN A 1109 -9.74 79.13 15.09
N SER A 1110 -9.05 80.27 15.13
CA SER A 1110 -7.70 80.39 15.71
C SER A 1110 -7.68 80.76 17.19
N ALA A 1111 -8.78 81.33 17.72
CA ALA A 1111 -8.83 81.79 19.08
C ALA A 1111 -8.89 80.63 20.10
N PRO A 1112 -8.21 80.78 21.26
CA PRO A 1112 -8.35 79.83 22.37
C PRO A 1112 -9.81 79.56 22.74
N ASN A 1113 -10.09 78.36 23.23
CA ASN A 1113 -11.43 77.98 23.70
C ASN A 1113 -11.92 78.98 24.77
N GLY A 1114 -13.15 79.46 24.63
CA GLY A 1114 -13.75 80.45 25.54
C GLY A 1114 -13.59 81.93 25.14
N THR A 1115 -12.73 82.27 24.17
CA THR A 1115 -12.51 83.69 23.75
C THR A 1115 -13.76 84.33 23.15
N TYR A 1116 -14.51 83.55 22.36
CA TYR A 1116 -15.73 83.96 21.67
C TYR A 1116 -16.84 82.95 21.92
N SER A 1117 -18.05 83.43 22.19
CA SER A 1117 -19.23 82.56 22.33
C SER A 1117 -19.82 82.12 20.98
N GLY A 1118 -19.50 82.82 19.89
CA GLY A 1118 -19.96 82.50 18.55
C GLY A 1118 -19.52 83.52 17.48
N PHE A 1119 -20.05 83.38 16.27
CA PHE A 1119 -19.70 84.23 15.13
C PHE A 1119 -20.04 85.71 15.35
N LEU A 1120 -21.24 86.02 15.88
CA LEU A 1120 -21.68 87.39 16.15
C LEU A 1120 -20.88 88.06 17.28
N ASP A 1121 -20.51 87.31 18.32
CA ASP A 1121 -19.64 87.79 19.40
C ASP A 1121 -18.22 88.09 18.89
N CYS A 1122 -17.68 87.23 18.01
CA CYS A 1122 -16.42 87.48 17.31
C CYS A 1122 -16.48 88.77 16.47
N ALA A 1123 -17.60 89.00 15.75
CA ALA A 1123 -17.82 90.22 14.97
C ALA A 1123 -17.84 91.47 15.84
N ARG A 1124 -18.66 91.48 16.90
CA ARG A 1124 -18.79 92.60 17.83
C ARG A 1124 -17.45 92.96 18.48
N LYS A 1125 -16.72 91.97 19.00
CA LYS A 1125 -15.41 92.17 19.63
C LYS A 1125 -14.35 92.61 18.62
N THR A 1126 -14.36 92.08 17.40
CA THR A 1126 -13.41 92.49 16.34
C THR A 1126 -13.62 93.95 15.93
N ILE A 1127 -14.88 94.38 15.71
CA ILE A 1127 -15.19 95.76 15.34
C ILE A 1127 -14.88 96.72 16.50
N ALA A 1128 -15.19 96.32 17.74
CA ALA A 1128 -14.90 97.13 18.93
C ALA A 1128 -13.39 97.32 19.17
N ALA A 1129 -12.57 96.30 18.90
CA ALA A 1129 -11.13 96.35 19.13
C ALA A 1129 -10.32 96.96 17.97
N ASP A 1130 -10.65 96.60 16.72
CA ASP A 1130 -9.83 96.92 15.54
C ASP A 1130 -10.55 97.80 14.49
N GLY A 1131 -11.81 98.17 14.73
CA GLY A 1131 -12.65 98.94 13.81
C GLY A 1131 -13.23 98.14 12.65
N VAL A 1132 -14.14 98.75 11.90
CA VAL A 1132 -14.86 98.10 10.77
C VAL A 1132 -13.90 97.72 9.64
N GLY A 1133 -12.84 98.50 9.41
CA GLY A 1133 -11.82 98.21 8.40
C GLY A 1133 -11.06 96.89 8.64
N ALA A 1134 -11.08 96.36 9.86
CA ALA A 1134 -10.45 95.07 10.17
C ALA A 1134 -11.09 93.89 9.43
N LEU A 1135 -12.38 94.00 9.08
CA LEU A 1135 -13.12 92.97 8.33
C LEU A 1135 -12.61 92.82 6.88
N TRP A 1136 -11.85 93.78 6.37
CA TRP A 1136 -11.29 93.73 5.02
C TRP A 1136 -9.80 93.35 4.99
N LYS A 1137 -9.21 92.99 6.14
CA LYS A 1137 -7.83 92.52 6.21
C LYS A 1137 -7.67 91.23 5.39
N GLY A 1138 -6.69 91.24 4.49
CA GLY A 1138 -6.43 90.11 3.58
C GLY A 1138 -7.10 90.23 2.20
N PHE A 1139 -7.86 91.30 1.94
CA PHE A 1139 -8.49 91.54 0.63
C PHE A 1139 -7.47 91.55 -0.53
N GLY A 1140 -6.38 92.30 -0.41
CA GLY A 1140 -5.34 92.38 -1.44
C GLY A 1140 -4.75 91.02 -1.85
N PRO A 1141 -4.21 90.22 -0.90
CA PRO A 1141 -3.75 88.86 -1.19
C PRO A 1141 -4.83 87.95 -1.80
N ALA A 1142 -6.09 88.06 -1.38
CA ALA A 1142 -7.18 87.25 -1.92
C ALA A 1142 -7.52 87.61 -3.38
N MET A 1143 -7.51 88.90 -3.73
CA MET A 1143 -7.69 89.35 -5.12
C MET A 1143 -6.52 88.90 -6.01
N ALA A 1144 -5.29 89.04 -5.52
CA ALA A 1144 -4.08 88.65 -6.25
C ALA A 1144 -4.03 87.13 -6.54
N ARG A 1145 -4.67 86.31 -5.69
CA ARG A 1145 -4.76 84.85 -5.85
C ARG A 1145 -5.66 84.42 -7.01
N ALA A 1146 -6.72 85.18 -7.33
CA ALA A 1146 -7.84 84.71 -8.14
C ALA A 1146 -7.41 84.23 -9.55
N PHE A 1147 -6.61 85.02 -10.26
CA PHE A 1147 -6.17 84.66 -11.62
C PHE A 1147 -5.08 83.58 -11.64
N PRO A 1148 -3.98 83.68 -10.86
CA PRO A 1148 -2.92 82.67 -10.88
C PRO A 1148 -3.39 81.27 -10.46
N ALA A 1149 -4.25 81.17 -9.43
CA ALA A 1149 -4.74 79.89 -8.96
C ALA A 1149 -5.65 79.21 -10.00
N ASN A 1150 -6.54 79.97 -10.65
CA ASN A 1150 -7.43 79.43 -11.68
C ASN A 1150 -6.67 79.00 -12.94
N ALA A 1151 -5.69 79.79 -13.38
CA ALA A 1151 -4.84 79.41 -14.51
C ALA A 1151 -4.08 78.10 -14.24
N ALA A 1152 -3.58 77.92 -13.02
CA ALA A 1152 -2.89 76.69 -12.60
C ALA A 1152 -3.81 75.46 -12.60
N THR A 1153 -5.08 75.62 -12.20
CA THR A 1153 -6.08 74.54 -12.25
C THR A 1153 -6.22 73.98 -13.66
N PHE A 1154 -6.47 74.85 -14.64
CA PHE A 1154 -6.71 74.43 -16.02
C PHE A 1154 -5.45 73.82 -16.66
N LEU A 1155 -4.28 74.40 -16.41
CA LEU A 1155 -3.01 73.84 -16.88
C LEU A 1155 -2.76 72.45 -16.30
N GLY A 1156 -3.09 72.24 -15.02
CA GLY A 1156 -2.98 70.92 -14.37
C GLY A 1156 -3.93 69.87 -14.96
N VAL A 1157 -5.17 70.24 -15.27
CA VAL A 1157 -6.14 69.35 -15.94
C VAL A 1157 -5.66 68.99 -17.36
N GLU A 1158 -5.21 69.97 -18.15
CA GLU A 1158 -4.81 69.73 -19.54
C GLU A 1158 -3.51 68.91 -19.63
N ALA A 1159 -2.51 69.22 -18.80
CA ALA A 1159 -1.25 68.49 -18.77
C ALA A 1159 -1.44 67.03 -18.32
N SER A 1160 -2.29 66.79 -17.31
CA SER A 1160 -2.57 65.44 -16.82
C SER A 1160 -3.37 64.61 -17.82
N ARG A 1161 -4.36 65.19 -18.53
CA ARG A 1161 -5.07 64.49 -19.63
C ARG A 1161 -4.11 64.09 -20.74
N LYS A 1162 -3.31 65.05 -21.26
CA LYS A 1162 -2.30 64.77 -22.30
C LYS A 1162 -1.29 63.70 -21.90
N LEU A 1163 -0.93 63.64 -20.61
CA LEU A 1163 -0.03 62.62 -20.09
C LEU A 1163 -0.72 61.26 -20.02
N MET A 1164 -1.94 61.20 -19.50
CA MET A 1164 -2.70 59.94 -19.42
C MET A 1164 -3.01 59.37 -20.80
N ASP A 1165 -3.39 60.19 -21.78
CA ASP A 1165 -3.65 59.75 -23.16
C ASP A 1165 -2.40 59.25 -23.89
N ARG A 1166 -1.20 59.57 -23.38
CA ARG A 1166 0.06 59.07 -23.93
C ARG A 1166 0.49 57.72 -23.35
N PHE A 1167 0.01 57.38 -22.16
CA PHE A 1167 0.40 56.15 -21.43
C PHE A 1167 -0.73 55.10 -21.39
N PHE A 1168 -1.98 55.51 -21.57
CA PHE A 1168 -3.20 54.69 -21.50
C PHE A 1168 -4.13 55.03 -22.66
#